data_AF-A0A0Q4R8K1-F1
#
_entry.id   AF-A0A0Q4R8K1-F1
#
_cell.length_a   1.000
_cell.length_b   1.000
_cell.length_c   1.000
_cell.angle_alpha   90.00
_cell.angle_beta   90.00
_cell.angle_gamma   90.00
#
_symmetry.space_group_name_H-M   'P 1'
#
loop_
_entity.id
_entity.type
_entity.pdbx_description
1 polymer ?
#
loop_
_entity_poly.entity_id
_entity_poly.type
_entity_poly.pdbx_seq_one_letter_code
_entity_poly.pdbx_strand_id
1 'polypeptide(L)'
;MKRLPLIAPNPPRLSDHLDALRRVEASGVFSNNGPEVRAFEAGVTDTLFGGHGACLAVGNATLGLMLAIRHASGMRTGGLNPKQGTLALMPALTFAATAQAAAWAGLTPLICDIDPDDWGACAIEEERLLQRHGERIGVMVPYATFGNAIDLDRYVHFQRRYGVGVVIDAASSLGTLDEAGLGFGARAPFAVVHSMHATKTFAVGEGGLIHSGDVDLIATLRSMGNFGFEGSRSATLPGINAKLPEITAIIAQAKLAEIDAIADHRAVLDETYRATLPDFQFQAVTGRRRSMQFMPVLLPEHIAHHRDAIVEAIEADGVGCGRYFSPHLGEQPWFQATAMIEPTPVADRIAGRMLSLPITDAMSVADARRAGEALANACAAIVRPRDRRVSVRGAAGAIASVIVIGGGPAGTAMLTSATKRGLLPDLAASGLMVIERGNAIGGGRLGRYAITSDSTAQTFLTAVRDNVHPELARLVDHPAGRAVAAHEGALGVPLTEVGPLLRATGDRLTDIVRGHGGTVLTGHEALGAKRVGDGLWSVELRRLADGHVFEQLARNVVVATGGHQPLERLASQSVAGAPLIELAAGRLLQSDDVLTIGGFEKVADLLTGRRNPKIAVIGGSTSALTTIALLLKSQPALPFGAGAITLLNRRPLRPFYHSVEAAHAEGFTDFGAEDICPVSGFVYRLAGFRLEARDLVLRMLEIDGRKPDPRVALHRITGDDDAAARAHIEDADLVIAALGYRPIGMPIVGQDGAAIALAADDGKPMVDRHCRIVDAEGAPIAGLYGLGLAAGFVPWGPLGGESSFSGQANGLWLWQNDVGLMIVEQVLPSRARAAA
;
A
#
# COMPACT_ATOMS: atom_id res chain seq x y z
N MET A 1 -43.98 -2.08 7.11
CA MET A 1 -42.70 -2.46 7.75
C MET A 1 -42.19 -1.32 8.62
N LYS A 2 -41.49 -1.63 9.73
CA LYS A 2 -40.78 -0.65 10.57
C LYS A 2 -39.67 0.01 9.73
N ARG A 3 -39.68 1.33 9.55
CA ARG A 3 -38.57 2.02 8.87
C ARG A 3 -37.29 1.99 9.72
N LEU A 4 -36.14 1.84 9.07
CA LEU A 4 -34.80 1.93 9.67
C LEU A 4 -34.10 3.17 9.12
N PRO A 5 -34.22 4.33 9.78
CA PRO A 5 -33.52 5.53 9.31
C PRO A 5 -32.00 5.33 9.43
N LEU A 6 -31.23 5.91 8.51
CA LEU A 6 -29.76 5.90 8.58
C LEU A 6 -29.25 6.47 9.91
N ILE A 7 -29.90 7.53 10.38
CA ILE A 7 -29.56 8.27 11.58
C ILE A 7 -30.82 8.45 12.43
N ALA A 8 -30.75 8.07 13.71
CA ALA A 8 -31.77 8.36 14.72
C ALA A 8 -31.10 8.92 15.98
N PRO A 9 -31.09 10.25 16.18
CA PRO A 9 -30.53 10.86 17.38
C PRO A 9 -31.22 10.38 18.66
N ASN A 10 -30.43 10.09 19.68
CA ASN A 10 -30.91 9.66 21.00
C ASN A 10 -30.07 10.27 22.15
N PRO A 11 -30.09 11.61 22.30
CA PRO A 11 -29.46 12.26 23.44
C PRO A 11 -30.27 12.00 24.73
N PRO A 12 -29.61 12.00 25.91
CA PRO A 12 -30.31 11.96 27.20
C PRO A 12 -31.34 13.09 27.32
N ARG A 13 -32.45 12.80 28.01
CA ARG A 13 -33.53 13.77 28.18
C ARG A 13 -33.15 14.78 29.25
N LEU A 14 -33.02 16.05 28.88
CA LEU A 14 -32.75 17.12 29.83
C LEU A 14 -33.81 17.20 30.95
N SER A 15 -35.07 16.82 30.66
CA SER A 15 -36.17 16.76 31.63
C SER A 15 -35.90 15.79 32.79
N ASP A 16 -35.00 14.83 32.61
CA ASP A 16 -34.69 13.81 33.62
C ASP A 16 -33.57 14.29 34.57
N HIS A 17 -33.00 15.47 34.31
CA HIS A 17 -31.87 16.06 35.05
C HIS A 17 -32.22 17.43 35.67
N LEU A 18 -33.46 17.60 36.17
CA LEU A 18 -33.94 18.86 36.75
C LEU A 18 -33.09 19.38 37.92
N ASP A 19 -32.52 18.49 38.73
CA ASP A 19 -31.69 18.92 39.85
C ASP A 19 -30.37 19.56 39.40
N ALA A 20 -29.80 19.09 38.29
CA ALA A 20 -28.63 19.73 37.69
C ALA A 20 -29.00 21.09 37.09
N LEU A 21 -30.16 21.19 36.43
CA LEU A 21 -30.67 22.47 35.93
C LEU A 21 -30.87 23.50 37.05
N ARG A 22 -31.45 23.08 38.17
CA ARG A 22 -31.62 23.93 39.37
C ARG A 22 -30.29 24.41 39.94
N ARG A 23 -29.22 23.60 39.89
CA ARG A 23 -27.88 24.04 40.32
C ARG A 23 -27.34 25.14 39.41
N VAL A 24 -27.50 25.01 38.09
CA VAL A 24 -27.12 26.04 37.12
C VAL A 24 -27.87 27.34 37.41
N GLU A 25 -29.20 27.27 37.55
CA GLU A 25 -30.04 28.43 37.85
C GLU A 25 -29.68 29.10 39.19
N ALA A 26 -29.49 28.30 40.25
CA ALA A 26 -29.13 28.81 41.57
C ALA A 26 -27.74 29.44 41.62
N SER A 27 -26.78 28.94 40.83
CA SER A 27 -25.42 29.50 40.76
C SER A 27 -25.31 30.75 39.89
N GLY A 28 -26.25 30.95 38.95
CA GLY A 28 -26.18 31.99 37.93
C GLY A 28 -25.07 31.78 36.87
N VAL A 29 -24.42 30.61 36.85
CA VAL A 29 -23.34 30.28 35.91
C VAL A 29 -23.88 29.40 34.79
N PHE A 30 -23.99 29.94 33.58
CA PHE A 30 -24.56 29.24 32.41
C PHE A 30 -23.53 28.82 31.36
N SER A 31 -22.29 29.32 31.43
CA SER A 31 -21.22 29.04 30.47
C SER A 31 -19.86 29.43 31.06
N ASN A 32 -18.83 29.52 30.22
CA ASN A 32 -17.47 29.93 30.55
C ASN A 32 -16.78 29.01 31.56
N ASN A 33 -16.76 27.70 31.25
CA ASN A 33 -16.07 26.68 32.06
C ASN A 33 -16.61 26.64 33.50
N GLY A 34 -17.94 26.57 33.64
CA GLY A 34 -18.62 26.52 34.93
C GLY A 34 -18.51 25.14 35.59
N PRO A 35 -19.16 24.96 36.76
CA PRO A 35 -19.09 23.71 37.52
C PRO A 35 -19.49 22.46 36.75
N GLU A 36 -20.54 22.50 35.91
CA GLU A 36 -21.04 21.32 35.19
C GLU A 36 -20.09 20.93 34.03
N VAL A 37 -19.53 21.91 33.29
CA VAL A 37 -18.50 21.64 32.27
C VAL A 37 -17.25 21.02 32.90
N ARG A 38 -16.76 21.57 34.02
CA ARG A 38 -15.58 21.04 34.70
C ARG A 38 -15.81 19.63 35.25
N ALA A 39 -17.00 19.36 35.77
CA ALA A 39 -17.37 18.03 36.24
C ALA A 39 -17.38 17.02 35.08
N PHE A 40 -17.94 17.41 33.92
CA PHE A 40 -17.93 16.58 32.72
C PHE A 40 -16.51 16.31 32.19
N GLU A 41 -15.67 17.34 32.08
CA GLU A 41 -14.28 17.20 31.62
C GLU A 41 -13.46 16.29 32.53
N ALA A 42 -13.63 16.40 33.85
CA ALA A 42 -12.99 15.51 34.81
C ALA A 42 -13.53 14.08 34.70
N GLY A 43 -14.85 13.92 34.61
CA GLY A 43 -15.51 12.62 34.49
C GLY A 43 -15.06 11.86 33.25
N VAL A 44 -15.06 12.51 32.08
CA VAL A 44 -14.65 11.84 30.83
C VAL A 44 -13.16 11.47 30.82
N THR A 45 -12.31 12.30 31.42
CA THR A 45 -10.87 12.02 31.59
C THR A 45 -10.66 10.76 32.43
N ASP A 46 -11.37 10.64 33.55
CA ASP A 46 -11.30 9.48 34.43
C ASP A 46 -11.87 8.22 33.77
N THR A 47 -13.11 8.29 33.28
CA THR A 47 -13.84 7.09 32.84
C THR A 47 -13.41 6.56 31.48
N LEU A 48 -13.16 7.43 30.50
CA LEU A 48 -12.80 6.98 29.14
C LEU A 48 -11.29 6.93 28.95
N PHE A 49 -10.54 7.89 29.50
CA PHE A 49 -9.10 8.00 29.27
C PHE A 49 -8.25 7.48 30.44
N GLY A 50 -8.88 6.84 31.44
CA GLY A 50 -8.20 6.20 32.57
C GLY A 50 -7.38 7.18 33.41
N GLY A 51 -7.83 8.43 33.51
CA GLY A 51 -7.15 9.51 34.23
C GLY A 51 -5.91 10.08 33.52
N HIS A 52 -5.65 9.70 32.27
CA HIS A 52 -4.50 10.24 31.52
C HIS A 52 -4.85 11.56 30.82
N GLY A 53 -3.99 12.56 31.00
CA GLY A 53 -4.10 13.84 30.30
C GLY A 53 -5.21 14.75 30.83
N ALA A 54 -5.80 15.54 29.93
CA ALA A 54 -6.92 16.41 30.24
C ALA A 54 -7.87 16.56 29.05
N CYS A 55 -9.09 17.03 29.33
CA CYS A 55 -10.10 17.33 28.33
C CYS A 55 -10.49 18.81 28.30
N LEU A 56 -10.89 19.28 27.11
CA LEU A 56 -11.54 20.56 26.87
C LEU A 56 -12.84 20.35 26.11
N ALA A 57 -13.97 20.69 26.72
CA ALA A 57 -15.26 20.67 26.08
C ALA A 57 -15.46 21.95 25.23
N VAL A 58 -15.91 21.77 23.99
CA VAL A 58 -16.12 22.85 23.01
C VAL A 58 -17.52 22.80 22.41
N GLY A 59 -18.01 23.94 21.91
CA GLY A 59 -19.36 24.07 21.36
C GLY A 59 -19.67 23.14 20.18
N ASN A 60 -18.66 22.74 19.40
CA ASN A 60 -18.71 21.62 18.44
C ASN A 60 -17.29 21.19 18.03
N ALA A 61 -17.15 20.03 17.39
CA ALA A 61 -15.85 19.50 16.96
C ALA A 61 -15.14 20.37 15.92
N THR A 62 -15.86 21.06 15.04
CA THR A 62 -15.24 21.95 14.03
C THR A 62 -14.49 23.09 14.69
N LEU A 63 -15.07 23.71 15.73
CA LEU A 63 -14.39 24.72 16.55
C LEU A 63 -13.16 24.11 17.27
N GLY A 64 -13.28 22.87 17.73
CA GLY A 64 -12.15 22.15 18.32
C GLY A 64 -11.00 21.93 17.33
N LEU A 65 -11.30 21.49 16.11
CA LEU A 65 -10.33 21.35 15.03
C LEU A 65 -9.70 22.69 14.67
N MET A 66 -10.47 23.76 14.54
CA MET A 66 -9.95 25.11 14.25
C MET A 66 -8.92 25.54 15.29
N LEU A 67 -9.22 25.38 16.59
CA LEU A 67 -8.30 25.70 17.68
C LEU A 67 -7.04 24.84 17.63
N ALA A 68 -7.21 23.52 17.56
CA ALA A 68 -6.12 22.56 17.58
C ALA A 68 -5.19 22.73 16.39
N ILE A 69 -5.75 22.88 15.17
CA ILE A 69 -4.98 23.08 13.94
C ILE A 69 -4.23 24.41 14.01
N ARG A 70 -4.90 25.49 14.46
CA ARG A 70 -4.24 26.80 14.60
C ARG A 70 -3.06 26.75 15.57
N HIS A 71 -3.21 26.05 16.69
CA HIS A 71 -2.12 25.84 17.65
C HIS A 71 -0.99 24.97 17.06
N ALA A 72 -1.32 23.78 16.56
CA ALA A 72 -0.35 22.78 16.10
C ALA A 72 0.45 23.23 14.88
N SER A 73 -0.15 24.01 13.98
CA SER A 73 0.55 24.58 12.81
C SER A 73 1.68 25.54 13.16
N GLY A 74 1.75 26.00 14.41
CA GLY A 74 2.87 26.80 14.88
C GLY A 74 3.03 28.12 14.12
N MET A 75 1.93 28.70 13.59
CA MET A 75 1.89 30.03 12.98
C MET A 75 2.32 31.08 14.03
N ARG A 76 3.64 31.16 14.22
CA ARG A 76 4.33 32.07 15.11
C ARG A 76 3.89 33.47 14.73
N THR A 77 3.35 34.17 15.70
CA THR A 77 3.22 35.62 15.70
C THR A 77 4.51 36.25 15.15
N GLY A 78 4.52 36.65 13.86
CA GLY A 78 5.53 37.51 13.25
C GLY A 78 6.80 36.89 12.63
N GLY A 79 6.78 35.65 12.12
CA GLY A 79 7.95 35.05 11.44
C GLY A 79 8.20 35.53 10.00
N LEU A 80 9.44 35.93 9.69
CA LEU A 80 9.95 36.54 8.45
C LEU A 80 9.90 35.66 7.17
N ASN A 81 9.25 34.49 7.17
CA ASN A 81 9.22 33.59 6.01
C ASN A 81 7.78 33.16 5.62
N PRO A 82 7.17 33.78 4.59
CA PRO A 82 5.78 33.53 4.19
C PRO A 82 5.52 32.14 3.54
N LYS A 83 6.51 31.23 3.51
CA LYS A 83 6.38 29.91 2.86
C LYS A 83 6.39 28.70 3.81
N GLN A 84 6.67 28.88 5.10
CA GLN A 84 6.66 27.79 6.10
C GLN A 84 5.26 27.59 6.68
N GLY A 85 4.89 26.34 6.95
CA GLY A 85 3.64 25.98 7.63
C GLY A 85 2.37 26.45 6.93
N THR A 86 2.33 26.37 5.60
CA THR A 86 1.21 26.84 4.76
C THR A 86 0.19 25.76 4.40
N LEU A 87 0.55 24.48 4.58
CA LEU A 87 -0.26 23.32 4.20
C LEU A 87 -0.73 22.53 5.42
N ALA A 88 -1.94 21.98 5.33
CA ALA A 88 -2.48 21.00 6.27
C ALA A 88 -2.69 19.66 5.55
N LEU A 89 -1.88 18.65 5.86
CA LEU A 89 -1.93 17.33 5.21
C LEU A 89 -3.06 16.48 5.81
N MET A 90 -3.96 15.94 4.99
CA MET A 90 -5.12 15.15 5.43
C MET A 90 -5.58 14.13 4.38
N PRO A 91 -6.25 13.03 4.78
CA PRO A 91 -6.77 12.04 3.84
C PRO A 91 -7.97 12.54 3.04
N ALA A 92 -8.13 12.01 1.83
CA ALA A 92 -9.28 12.28 0.97
C ALA A 92 -10.62 11.80 1.53
N LEU A 93 -10.63 10.72 2.31
CA LEU A 93 -11.84 10.12 2.89
C LEU A 93 -12.11 10.66 4.29
N THR A 94 -12.48 11.93 4.38
CA THR A 94 -12.90 12.58 5.63
C THR A 94 -14.08 13.54 5.39
N PHE A 95 -14.64 14.10 6.47
CA PHE A 95 -15.73 15.07 6.37
C PHE A 95 -15.20 16.47 6.03
N ALA A 96 -16.01 17.27 5.34
CA ALA A 96 -15.61 18.61 4.88
C ALA A 96 -15.11 19.55 6.01
N ALA A 97 -15.58 19.32 7.25
CA ALA A 97 -15.17 20.11 8.41
C ALA A 97 -13.66 20.06 8.69
N THR A 98 -12.99 18.93 8.42
CA THR A 98 -11.54 18.77 8.63
C THR A 98 -10.75 19.77 7.78
N ALA A 99 -11.06 19.81 6.48
CA ALA A 99 -10.42 20.71 5.52
C ALA A 99 -10.87 22.17 5.70
N GLN A 100 -12.13 22.41 6.03
CA GLN A 100 -12.62 23.75 6.31
C GLN A 100 -12.00 24.34 7.59
N ALA A 101 -11.78 23.53 8.63
CA ALA A 101 -11.09 23.98 9.83
C ALA A 101 -9.64 24.40 9.54
N ALA A 102 -8.93 23.65 8.70
CA ALA A 102 -7.60 24.04 8.21
C ALA A 102 -7.64 25.35 7.41
N ALA A 103 -8.60 25.50 6.49
CA ALA A 103 -8.77 26.74 5.72
C ALA A 103 -9.07 27.95 6.61
N TRP A 104 -9.95 27.79 7.61
CA TRP A 104 -10.23 28.81 8.62
C TRP A 104 -9.02 29.17 9.47
N ALA A 105 -8.10 28.23 9.71
CA ALA A 105 -6.84 28.48 10.38
C ALA A 105 -5.80 29.19 9.50
N GLY A 106 -6.10 29.38 8.20
CA GLY A 106 -5.24 30.05 7.21
C GLY A 106 -4.32 29.09 6.44
N LEU A 107 -4.61 27.80 6.44
CA LEU A 107 -3.81 26.76 5.77
C LEU A 107 -4.51 26.28 4.50
N THR A 108 -3.73 25.92 3.49
CA THR A 108 -4.25 25.20 2.31
C THR A 108 -4.33 23.71 2.62
N PRO A 109 -5.50 23.07 2.52
CA PRO A 109 -5.60 21.62 2.63
C PRO A 109 -4.74 20.93 1.55
N LEU A 110 -3.88 20.02 1.97
CA LEU A 110 -3.15 19.09 1.11
C LEU A 110 -3.80 17.71 1.28
N ILE A 111 -4.54 17.29 0.27
CA ILE A 111 -5.36 16.08 0.30
C ILE A 111 -4.56 14.93 -0.31
N CYS A 112 -4.37 13.85 0.47
CA CYS A 112 -3.67 12.63 0.06
C CYS A 112 -4.60 11.42 -0.06
N ASP A 113 -4.11 10.35 -0.69
CA ASP A 113 -4.84 9.10 -0.83
C ASP A 113 -4.96 8.33 0.50
N ILE A 114 -5.79 7.29 0.48
CA ILE A 114 -6.12 6.48 1.66
C ILE A 114 -5.58 5.05 1.55
N ASP A 115 -5.52 4.37 2.70
CA ASP A 115 -5.21 2.95 2.74
C ASP A 115 -6.43 2.12 2.24
N PRO A 116 -6.23 1.09 1.40
CA PRO A 116 -7.33 0.31 0.84
C PRO A 116 -8.05 -0.60 1.85
N ASP A 117 -7.44 -0.90 2.98
CA ASP A 117 -7.94 -1.87 3.96
C ASP A 117 -8.62 -1.16 5.14
N ASP A 118 -7.93 -0.19 5.76
CA ASP A 118 -8.45 0.54 6.93
C ASP A 118 -9.15 1.87 6.57
N TRP A 119 -9.01 2.34 5.33
CA TRP A 119 -9.62 3.55 4.79
C TRP A 119 -9.22 4.86 5.51
N GLY A 120 -8.17 4.80 6.32
CA GLY A 120 -7.47 5.95 6.91
C GLY A 120 -6.43 6.53 5.95
N ALA A 121 -5.63 7.47 6.44
CA ALA A 121 -4.57 8.07 5.64
C ALA A 121 -3.48 7.05 5.27
N CYS A 122 -3.11 6.98 3.99
CA CYS A 122 -2.08 6.09 3.50
C CYS A 122 -0.71 6.50 4.05
N ALA A 123 -0.09 5.63 4.86
CA ALA A 123 1.19 5.91 5.52
C ALA A 123 2.30 6.30 4.53
N ILE A 124 2.35 5.58 3.39
CA ILE A 124 3.35 5.79 2.34
C ILE A 124 3.17 7.18 1.69
N GLU A 125 1.92 7.57 1.43
CA GLU A 125 1.64 8.88 0.83
C GLU A 125 1.90 10.02 1.81
N GLU A 126 1.55 9.86 3.09
CA GLU A 126 1.85 10.85 4.12
C GLU A 126 3.37 11.11 4.21
N GLU A 127 4.17 10.05 4.30
CA GLU A 127 5.63 10.18 4.36
C GLU A 127 6.20 10.79 3.08
N ARG A 128 5.75 10.34 1.90
CA ARG A 128 6.16 10.91 0.61
C ARG A 128 5.89 12.42 0.56
N LEU A 129 4.75 12.86 1.07
CA LEU A 129 4.36 14.27 1.06
C LEU A 129 5.11 15.10 2.09
N LEU A 130 5.38 14.54 3.27
CA LEU A 130 6.27 15.15 4.25
C LEU A 130 7.67 15.36 3.67
N GLN A 131 8.22 14.39 2.93
CA GLN A 131 9.51 14.53 2.27
C GLN A 131 9.48 15.55 1.12
N ARG A 132 8.42 15.55 0.30
CA ARG A 132 8.33 16.41 -0.89
C ARG A 132 8.03 17.88 -0.56
N HIS A 133 7.15 18.13 0.41
CA HIS A 133 6.75 19.49 0.78
C HIS A 133 7.47 20.04 2.00
N GLY A 134 8.12 19.17 2.80
CA GLY A 134 8.94 19.55 3.94
C GLY A 134 8.23 20.51 4.89
N GLU A 135 8.93 21.57 5.28
CA GLU A 135 8.47 22.61 6.21
C GLU A 135 7.24 23.41 5.73
N ARG A 136 6.76 23.19 4.49
CA ARG A 136 5.49 23.78 4.05
C ARG A 136 4.30 23.14 4.75
N ILE A 137 4.40 21.86 5.14
CA ILE A 137 3.35 21.19 5.92
C ILE A 137 3.49 21.64 7.36
N GLY A 138 2.55 22.47 7.83
CA GLY A 138 2.54 22.96 9.20
C GLY A 138 1.89 21.97 10.16
N VAL A 139 0.91 21.20 9.66
CA VAL A 139 0.13 20.27 10.47
C VAL A 139 -0.33 19.07 9.65
N MET A 140 -0.33 17.90 10.27
CA MET A 140 -1.03 16.71 9.80
C MET A 140 -2.37 16.58 10.53
N VAL A 141 -3.43 16.32 9.77
CA VAL A 141 -4.79 16.17 10.27
C VAL A 141 -5.40 14.85 9.81
N PRO A 142 -4.89 13.70 10.30
CA PRO A 142 -5.47 12.41 9.98
C PRO A 142 -6.87 12.27 10.58
N TYR A 143 -7.69 11.44 9.93
CA TYR A 143 -9.03 11.10 10.40
C TYR A 143 -9.08 9.65 10.88
N ALA A 144 -9.61 9.45 12.08
CA ALA A 144 -9.89 8.13 12.65
C ALA A 144 -11.16 7.55 12.01
N THR A 145 -11.00 7.06 10.78
CA THR A 145 -12.10 6.85 9.83
C THR A 145 -13.21 5.95 10.38
N PHE A 146 -14.44 6.48 10.41
CA PHE A 146 -15.67 5.81 10.87
C PHE A 146 -15.63 5.29 12.32
N GLY A 147 -14.83 5.93 13.17
CA GLY A 147 -14.73 5.58 14.58
C GLY A 147 -13.69 4.49 14.86
N ASN A 148 -12.91 4.10 13.86
CA ASN A 148 -11.80 3.17 14.02
C ASN A 148 -10.66 3.79 14.85
N ALA A 149 -9.86 2.97 15.52
CA ALA A 149 -8.57 3.43 16.02
C ALA A 149 -7.56 3.51 14.86
N ILE A 150 -6.56 4.38 14.99
CA ILE A 150 -5.43 4.49 14.04
C ILE A 150 -4.11 4.42 14.80
N ASP A 151 -3.03 4.10 14.11
CA ASP A 151 -1.69 4.08 14.68
C ASP A 151 -1.24 5.50 15.08
N LEU A 152 -1.28 5.78 16.39
CA LEU A 152 -0.85 7.06 16.94
C LEU A 152 0.68 7.17 17.06
N ASP A 153 1.39 6.04 17.17
CA ASP A 153 2.85 6.03 17.26
C ASP A 153 3.47 6.50 15.94
N ARG A 154 2.82 6.21 14.80
CA ARG A 154 3.15 6.79 13.50
C ARG A 154 3.20 8.31 13.53
N TYR A 155 2.19 8.96 14.11
CA TYR A 155 2.14 10.43 14.15
C TYR A 155 3.09 11.02 15.19
N VAL A 156 3.34 10.32 16.30
CA VAL A 156 4.42 10.68 17.24
C VAL A 156 5.77 10.63 16.52
N HIS A 157 6.00 9.60 15.70
CA HIS A 157 7.20 9.47 14.88
C HIS A 157 7.32 10.64 13.90
N PHE A 158 6.26 10.97 13.14
CA PHE A 158 6.30 12.09 12.20
C PHE A 158 6.53 13.44 12.88
N GLN A 159 5.89 13.70 14.01
CA GLN A 159 6.12 14.91 14.80
C GLN A 159 7.59 15.01 15.24
N ARG A 160 8.21 13.91 15.69
CA ARG A 160 9.62 13.90 16.10
C ARG A 160 10.59 14.04 14.92
N ARG A 161 10.31 13.34 13.82
CA ARG A 161 11.19 13.26 12.65
C ARG A 161 11.16 14.54 11.82
N TYR A 162 9.99 15.10 11.60
CA TYR A 162 9.78 16.24 10.69
C TYR A 162 9.47 17.55 11.42
N GLY A 163 9.27 17.53 12.74
CA GLY A 163 8.88 18.73 13.50
C GLY A 163 7.48 19.26 13.16
N VAL A 164 6.65 18.45 12.50
CA VAL A 164 5.32 18.82 12.02
C VAL A 164 4.29 18.77 13.16
N GLY A 165 3.35 19.71 13.17
CA GLY A 165 2.21 19.64 14.09
C GLY A 165 1.30 18.45 13.78
N VAL A 166 0.60 17.92 14.79
CA VAL A 166 -0.36 16.84 14.61
C VAL A 166 -1.67 17.18 15.32
N VAL A 167 -2.79 16.92 14.65
CA VAL A 167 -4.14 16.97 15.23
C VAL A 167 -4.92 15.78 14.71
N ILE A 168 -5.43 14.92 15.59
CA ILE A 168 -6.25 13.80 15.15
C ILE A 168 -7.71 14.25 15.09
N ASP A 169 -8.31 14.18 13.91
CA ASP A 169 -9.76 14.22 13.78
C ASP A 169 -10.32 12.84 14.18
N ALA A 170 -10.90 12.77 15.37
CA ALA A 170 -11.53 11.59 15.93
C ALA A 170 -13.03 11.82 16.15
N ALA A 171 -13.66 12.61 15.26
CA ALA A 171 -15.04 13.08 15.43
C ALA A 171 -16.06 11.97 15.71
N SER A 172 -15.86 10.77 15.17
CA SER A 172 -16.73 9.60 15.40
C SER A 172 -16.24 8.63 16.48
N SER A 173 -15.08 8.85 17.10
CA SER A 173 -14.39 7.84 17.89
C SER A 173 -14.55 7.98 19.41
N LEU A 174 -15.40 8.88 19.91
CA LEU A 174 -15.62 8.99 21.36
C LEU A 174 -16.38 7.75 21.88
N GLY A 175 -15.71 6.93 22.68
CA GLY A 175 -16.16 5.60 23.12
C GLY A 175 -15.44 4.42 22.43
N THR A 176 -14.60 4.70 21.42
CA THR A 176 -13.68 3.71 20.84
C THR A 176 -12.61 3.33 21.87
N LEU A 177 -12.30 2.04 21.97
CA LEU A 177 -11.24 1.50 22.82
C LEU A 177 -10.06 1.04 21.98
N ASP A 178 -8.86 1.46 22.37
CA ASP A 178 -7.60 0.98 21.79
C ASP A 178 -7.26 -0.45 22.25
N GLU A 179 -6.12 -0.97 21.78
CA GLU A 179 -5.63 -2.32 22.14
C GLU A 179 -5.33 -2.47 23.64
N ALA A 180 -4.98 -1.38 24.32
CA ALA A 180 -4.76 -1.36 25.77
C ALA A 180 -6.08 -1.36 26.55
N GLY A 181 -7.22 -1.18 25.88
CA GLY A 181 -8.54 -1.07 26.50
C GLY A 181 -8.83 0.31 27.09
N LEU A 182 -8.07 1.33 26.69
CA LEU A 182 -8.33 2.73 27.05
C LEU A 182 -9.06 3.44 25.90
N GLY A 183 -9.70 4.56 26.21
CA GLY A 183 -10.28 5.44 25.20
C GLY A 183 -9.24 5.85 24.15
N PHE A 184 -9.58 5.71 22.88
CA PHE A 184 -8.68 6.02 21.77
C PHE A 184 -8.11 7.44 21.90
N GLY A 185 -6.78 7.53 21.96
CA GLY A 185 -6.07 8.81 22.16
C GLY A 185 -5.67 9.12 23.60
N ALA A 186 -5.97 8.26 24.58
CA ALA A 186 -5.71 8.51 26.01
C ALA A 186 -4.28 8.99 26.34
N ARG A 187 -3.27 8.58 25.57
CA ARG A 187 -1.86 8.94 25.77
C ARG A 187 -1.26 9.76 24.64
N ALA A 188 -2.08 10.23 23.70
CA ALA A 188 -1.63 11.03 22.57
C ALA A 188 -1.02 12.36 23.06
N PRO A 189 0.22 12.71 22.68
CA PRO A 189 0.85 13.97 23.10
C PRO A 189 0.35 15.18 22.29
N PHE A 190 -0.59 14.97 21.38
CA PHE A 190 -1.23 15.99 20.54
C PHE A 190 -2.73 16.00 20.78
N ALA A 191 -3.43 16.98 20.19
CA ALA A 191 -4.88 17.11 20.32
C ALA A 191 -5.61 16.01 19.53
N VAL A 192 -6.53 15.33 20.20
CA VAL A 192 -7.49 14.39 19.61
C VAL A 192 -8.88 15.00 19.74
N VAL A 193 -9.53 15.29 18.62
CA VAL A 193 -10.78 16.05 18.58
C VAL A 193 -11.96 15.14 18.28
N HIS A 194 -12.94 15.11 19.17
CA HIS A 194 -14.15 14.33 19.08
C HIS A 194 -15.39 15.20 18.90
N SER A 195 -16.43 14.64 18.25
CA SER A 195 -17.74 15.27 18.11
C SER A 195 -18.75 14.63 19.02
N MET A 196 -19.56 15.49 19.65
CA MET A 196 -20.74 15.10 20.43
C MET A 196 -22.05 15.50 19.73
N HIS A 197 -21.99 15.76 18.42
CA HIS A 197 -23.16 16.10 17.61
C HIS A 197 -24.25 15.03 17.74
N ALA A 198 -25.51 15.42 17.60
CA ALA A 198 -26.71 14.59 17.80
C ALA A 198 -26.72 13.29 16.99
N THR A 199 -25.93 13.22 15.91
CA THR A 199 -25.84 12.05 15.05
C THR A 199 -24.70 11.10 15.39
N LYS A 200 -23.85 11.43 16.36
CA LYS A 200 -22.72 10.60 16.82
C LYS A 200 -23.17 9.60 17.89
N THR A 201 -22.34 8.61 18.19
CA THR A 201 -22.59 7.63 19.27
C THR A 201 -22.74 8.35 20.62
N PHE A 202 -21.85 9.31 20.88
CA PHE A 202 -21.93 10.21 22.03
C PHE A 202 -22.79 11.44 21.70
N ALA A 203 -24.10 11.26 21.54
CA ALA A 203 -25.00 12.34 21.12
C ALA A 203 -25.43 13.26 22.29
N VAL A 204 -25.17 14.57 22.19
CA VAL A 204 -25.61 15.59 23.18
C VAL A 204 -26.35 16.78 22.56
N GLY A 205 -26.68 16.71 21.26
CA GLY A 205 -27.18 17.84 20.49
C GLY A 205 -26.06 18.48 19.67
N GLU A 206 -25.43 19.52 20.19
CA GLU A 206 -24.23 20.14 19.62
C GLU A 206 -23.13 20.18 20.68
N GLY A 207 -21.93 19.75 20.31
CA GLY A 207 -20.80 19.70 21.23
C GLY A 207 -19.58 19.00 20.63
N GLY A 208 -18.43 19.19 21.26
CA GLY A 208 -17.18 18.53 20.92
C GLY A 208 -16.27 18.45 22.13
N LEU A 209 -15.26 17.60 22.03
CA LEU A 209 -14.28 17.35 23.09
C LEU A 209 -12.90 17.31 22.48
N ILE A 210 -11.94 18.02 23.05
CA ILE A 210 -10.52 17.85 22.74
C ILE A 210 -9.91 17.11 23.92
N HIS A 211 -9.24 15.99 23.65
CA HIS A 211 -8.40 15.30 24.63
C HIS A 211 -6.93 15.40 24.21
N SER A 212 -6.04 15.46 25.20
CA SER A 212 -4.62 15.20 24.99
C SER A 212 -4.00 14.66 26.28
N GLY A 213 -3.00 13.79 26.13
CA GLY A 213 -2.08 13.41 27.20
C GLY A 213 -1.22 14.58 27.72
N ASP A 214 -1.09 15.65 26.94
CA ASP A 214 -0.44 16.90 27.34
C ASP A 214 -1.44 17.87 27.97
N VAL A 215 -1.33 18.06 29.29
CA VAL A 215 -2.22 18.93 30.07
C VAL A 215 -2.00 20.41 29.77
N ASP A 216 -0.79 20.82 29.41
CA ASP A 216 -0.44 22.21 29.13
C ASP A 216 -0.97 22.62 27.75
N LEU A 217 -0.99 21.70 26.79
CA LEU A 217 -1.69 21.87 25.53
C LEU A 217 -3.17 22.18 25.75
N ILE A 218 -3.85 21.42 26.61
CA ILE A 218 -5.27 21.62 26.91
C ILE A 218 -5.52 22.97 27.60
N ALA A 219 -4.64 23.38 28.52
CA ALA A 219 -4.72 24.69 29.16
C ALA A 219 -4.58 25.84 28.13
N THR A 220 -3.66 25.69 27.17
CA THR A 220 -3.46 26.66 26.09
C THR A 220 -4.69 26.74 25.18
N LEU A 221 -5.20 25.59 24.73
CA LEU A 221 -6.40 25.54 23.87
C LEU A 221 -7.64 26.08 24.58
N ARG A 222 -7.75 25.90 25.91
CA ARG A 222 -8.84 26.48 26.73
C ARG A 222 -8.81 28.00 26.69
N SER A 223 -7.63 28.59 26.78
CA SER A 223 -7.44 30.04 26.67
C SER A 223 -7.81 30.53 25.27
N MET A 224 -7.33 29.85 24.22
CA MET A 224 -7.70 30.14 22.82
C MET A 224 -9.22 30.01 22.57
N GLY A 225 -9.88 29.00 23.14
CA GLY A 225 -11.34 28.80 23.04
C GLY A 225 -12.17 29.82 23.82
N ASN A 226 -11.51 30.65 24.62
CA ASN A 226 -12.09 31.77 25.34
C ASN A 226 -11.40 33.09 24.98
N PHE A 227 -11.33 33.39 23.68
CA PHE A 227 -10.78 34.63 23.12
C PHE A 227 -9.27 34.87 23.36
N GLY A 228 -8.52 33.82 23.69
CA GLY A 228 -7.08 33.92 23.96
C GLY A 228 -6.75 34.63 25.26
N PHE A 229 -7.68 34.65 26.22
CA PHE A 229 -7.55 35.38 27.47
C PHE A 229 -6.65 34.68 28.48
N GLU A 230 -5.61 35.39 28.92
CA GLU A 230 -4.75 35.04 30.05
C GLU A 230 -4.76 36.16 31.11
N GLY A 231 -4.41 35.83 32.36
CA GLY A 231 -4.33 36.78 33.48
C GLY A 231 -5.61 37.60 33.70
N SER A 232 -5.53 38.93 33.60
CA SER A 232 -6.64 39.87 33.80
C SER A 232 -7.63 39.94 32.63
N ARG A 233 -7.89 38.81 31.95
CA ARG A 233 -8.67 38.73 30.69
C ARG A 233 -8.09 39.56 29.55
N SER A 234 -6.76 39.57 29.44
CA SER A 234 -6.08 40.18 28.30
C SER A 234 -5.89 39.13 27.21
N ALA A 235 -6.23 39.45 25.95
CA ALA A 235 -5.99 38.55 24.84
C ALA A 235 -4.49 38.53 24.50
N THR A 236 -3.82 37.43 24.84
CA THR A 236 -2.38 37.20 24.58
C THR A 236 -2.15 36.17 23.48
N LEU A 237 -3.16 35.36 23.18
CA LEU A 237 -3.16 34.34 22.14
C LEU A 237 -4.26 34.62 21.10
N PRO A 238 -4.14 34.10 19.87
CA PRO A 238 -5.28 34.07 18.95
C PRO A 238 -6.38 33.18 19.55
N GLY A 239 -7.62 33.68 19.56
CA GLY A 239 -8.74 32.93 20.12
C GLY A 239 -10.08 33.26 19.50
N ILE A 240 -11.04 32.38 19.76
CA ILE A 240 -12.43 32.46 19.31
C ILE A 240 -13.37 32.16 20.49
N ASN A 241 -14.68 32.20 20.27
CA ASN A 241 -15.64 31.67 21.22
C ASN A 241 -15.98 30.21 20.89
N ALA A 242 -15.33 29.27 21.56
CA ALA A 242 -15.57 27.84 21.38
C ALA A 242 -16.18 27.17 22.63
N LYS A 243 -16.61 27.95 23.62
CA LYS A 243 -17.05 27.45 24.93
C LYS A 243 -18.30 26.57 24.83
N LEU A 244 -18.32 25.45 25.56
CA LEU A 244 -19.53 24.65 25.76
C LEU A 244 -20.44 25.32 26.82
N PRO A 245 -21.77 25.40 26.62
CA PRO A 245 -22.72 25.81 27.66
C PRO A 245 -22.87 24.76 28.78
N GLU A 246 -23.17 25.21 30.00
CA GLU A 246 -23.35 24.32 31.18
C GLU A 246 -24.50 23.33 30.98
N ILE A 247 -25.59 23.76 30.31
CA ILE A 247 -26.75 22.90 30.03
C ILE A 247 -26.37 21.70 29.15
N THR A 248 -25.49 21.90 28.17
CA THR A 248 -25.01 20.79 27.33
C THR A 248 -24.10 19.84 28.12
N ALA A 249 -23.32 20.37 29.07
CA ALA A 249 -22.47 19.54 29.93
C ALA A 249 -23.28 18.59 30.83
N ILE A 250 -24.47 19.00 31.29
CA ILE A 250 -25.40 18.12 32.01
C ILE A 250 -25.79 16.91 31.15
N ILE A 251 -26.15 17.15 29.88
CA ILE A 251 -26.52 16.08 28.94
C ILE A 251 -25.30 15.21 28.62
N ALA A 252 -24.12 15.82 28.45
CA ALA A 252 -22.88 15.09 28.19
C ALA A 252 -22.49 14.17 29.35
N GLN A 253 -22.63 14.64 30.60
CA GLN A 253 -22.41 13.84 31.80
C GLN A 253 -23.37 12.65 31.87
N ALA A 254 -24.64 12.85 31.51
CA ALA A 254 -25.60 11.76 31.44
C ALA A 254 -25.23 10.74 30.34
N LYS A 255 -24.82 11.22 29.16
CA LYS A 255 -24.44 10.34 28.04
C LYS A 255 -23.18 9.54 28.34
N LEU A 256 -22.27 10.09 29.13
CA LEU A 256 -21.06 9.41 29.58
C LEU A 256 -21.37 8.13 30.36
N ALA A 257 -22.47 8.10 31.13
CA ALA A 257 -22.88 6.91 31.87
C ALA A 257 -23.43 5.77 30.98
N GLU A 258 -23.81 6.08 29.72
CA GLU A 258 -24.43 5.12 28.79
C GLU A 258 -23.46 4.62 27.71
N ILE A 259 -22.34 5.32 27.49
CA ILE A 259 -21.54 5.16 26.26
C ILE A 259 -21.00 3.75 26.05
N ASP A 260 -20.57 3.07 27.12
CA ASP A 260 -20.04 1.72 27.01
C ASP A 260 -21.11 0.72 26.55
N ALA A 261 -22.28 0.73 27.18
CA ALA A 261 -23.39 -0.14 26.80
C ALA A 261 -23.85 0.13 25.35
N ILE A 262 -23.85 1.39 24.93
CA ILE A 262 -24.20 1.78 23.54
C ILE A 262 -23.15 1.25 22.57
N ALA A 263 -21.86 1.46 22.84
CA ALA A 263 -20.78 1.04 21.95
C ALA A 263 -20.71 -0.50 21.84
N ASP A 264 -20.89 -1.22 22.95
CA ASP A 264 -20.95 -2.69 22.96
C ASP A 264 -22.13 -3.22 22.15
N HIS A 265 -23.32 -2.63 22.33
CA HIS A 265 -24.50 -3.00 21.56
C HIS A 265 -24.30 -2.77 20.06
N ARG A 266 -23.71 -1.63 19.68
CA ARG A 266 -23.38 -1.34 18.27
C ARG A 266 -22.34 -2.31 17.71
N ALA A 267 -21.37 -2.79 18.50
CA ALA A 267 -20.42 -3.82 18.09
C ALA A 267 -21.12 -5.13 17.70
N VAL A 268 -22.12 -5.57 18.47
CA VAL A 268 -22.95 -6.74 18.13
C VAL A 268 -23.72 -6.54 16.82
N LEU A 269 -24.19 -5.32 16.54
CA LEU A 269 -24.83 -5.00 15.25
C LEU A 269 -23.84 -5.07 14.07
N ASP A 270 -22.58 -4.66 14.27
CA ASP A 270 -21.52 -4.76 13.25
C ASP A 270 -21.21 -6.22 12.88
N GLU A 271 -21.03 -7.08 13.89
CA GLU A 271 -20.86 -8.52 13.70
C GLU A 271 -22.03 -9.12 12.93
N THR A 272 -23.26 -8.70 13.24
CA THR A 272 -24.47 -9.15 12.56
C THR A 272 -24.47 -8.77 11.08
N TYR A 273 -24.11 -7.54 10.74
CA TYR A 273 -24.00 -7.11 9.34
C TYR A 273 -22.95 -7.90 8.59
N ARG A 274 -21.76 -8.08 9.18
CA ARG A 274 -20.67 -8.86 8.57
C ARG A 274 -21.08 -10.30 8.29
N ALA A 275 -21.78 -10.93 9.23
CA ALA A 275 -22.32 -12.29 9.05
C ALA A 275 -23.43 -12.36 7.99
N THR A 276 -24.23 -11.30 7.82
CA THR A 276 -25.33 -11.25 6.85
C THR A 276 -24.85 -10.96 5.43
N LEU A 277 -23.71 -10.29 5.27
CA LEU A 277 -23.18 -9.80 4.00
C LEU A 277 -21.76 -10.33 3.71
N PRO A 278 -21.55 -11.66 3.64
CA PRO A 278 -20.21 -12.25 3.52
C PRO A 278 -19.48 -11.87 2.22
N ASP A 279 -20.22 -11.54 1.15
CA ASP A 279 -19.66 -11.16 -0.15
C ASP A 279 -19.31 -9.66 -0.26
N PHE A 280 -19.55 -8.88 0.80
CA PHE A 280 -19.28 -7.45 0.84
C PHE A 280 -17.97 -7.16 1.57
N GLN A 281 -17.30 -6.08 1.18
CA GLN A 281 -16.07 -5.66 1.81
C GLN A 281 -16.36 -4.65 2.92
N PHE A 282 -15.80 -4.90 4.10
CA PHE A 282 -15.89 -4.05 5.28
C PHE A 282 -14.51 -3.49 5.63
N GLN A 283 -14.50 -2.37 6.36
CA GLN A 283 -13.28 -1.76 6.87
C GLN A 283 -12.54 -2.75 7.79
N ALA A 284 -11.20 -2.81 7.66
CA ALA A 284 -10.35 -3.43 8.65
C ALA A 284 -10.48 -2.67 9.99
N VAL A 285 -10.63 -3.41 11.09
CA VAL A 285 -10.86 -2.86 12.43
C VAL A 285 -9.56 -2.91 13.22
N THR A 286 -9.25 -1.81 13.91
CA THR A 286 -8.11 -1.68 14.83
C THR A 286 -8.63 -1.28 16.20
N GLY A 287 -8.03 -1.81 17.26
CA GLY A 287 -8.49 -1.60 18.63
C GLY A 287 -9.54 -2.64 19.06
N ARG A 288 -9.87 -2.64 20.35
CA ARG A 288 -10.81 -3.62 20.93
C ARG A 288 -12.26 -3.36 20.56
N ARG A 289 -12.63 -2.09 20.37
CA ARG A 289 -14.03 -1.70 20.12
C ARG A 289 -14.08 -0.37 19.39
N ARG A 290 -14.96 -0.27 18.37
CA ARG A 290 -15.20 0.96 17.62
C ARG A 290 -16.51 1.63 18.04
N SER A 291 -16.48 2.94 18.25
CA SER A 291 -17.70 3.76 18.32
C SER A 291 -18.22 4.01 16.90
N MET A 292 -19.17 3.19 16.45
CA MET A 292 -19.67 3.27 15.07
C MET A 292 -20.88 4.18 14.97
N GLN A 293 -20.79 5.20 14.10
CA GLN A 293 -21.90 6.10 13.80
C GLN A 293 -22.98 5.41 12.93
N PHE A 294 -22.52 4.63 11.95
CA PHE A 294 -23.26 3.83 10.98
C PHE A 294 -22.36 2.65 10.57
N MET A 295 -22.86 1.70 9.79
CA MET A 295 -22.06 0.59 9.24
C MET A 295 -21.57 0.94 7.83
N PRO A 296 -20.29 1.26 7.63
CA PRO A 296 -19.76 1.50 6.30
C PRO A 296 -19.46 0.16 5.61
N VAL A 297 -19.90 0.02 4.36
CA VAL A 297 -19.75 -1.21 3.57
C VAL A 297 -19.51 -0.85 2.09
N LEU A 298 -18.66 -1.62 1.41
CA LEU A 298 -18.39 -1.43 -0.01
C LEU A 298 -19.18 -2.45 -0.84
N LEU A 299 -19.88 -1.94 -1.85
CA LEU A 299 -20.46 -2.78 -2.89
C LEU A 299 -19.37 -3.58 -3.61
N PRO A 300 -19.65 -4.81 -4.07
CA PRO A 300 -18.76 -5.51 -4.99
C PRO A 300 -18.45 -4.68 -6.24
N GLU A 301 -17.20 -4.72 -6.73
CA GLU A 301 -16.73 -3.84 -7.81
C GLU A 301 -17.58 -3.95 -9.08
N HIS A 302 -17.97 -5.18 -9.45
CA HIS A 302 -18.73 -5.45 -10.66
C HIS A 302 -20.14 -4.83 -10.66
N ILE A 303 -20.69 -4.43 -9.51
CA ILE A 303 -22.01 -3.77 -9.40
C ILE A 303 -21.94 -2.33 -8.90
N ALA A 304 -20.73 -1.78 -8.70
CA ALA A 304 -20.54 -0.44 -8.16
C ALA A 304 -21.23 0.65 -9.02
N HIS A 305 -21.27 0.46 -10.34
CA HIS A 305 -21.95 1.37 -11.27
C HIS A 305 -23.48 1.40 -11.10
N HIS A 306 -24.08 0.45 -10.38
CA HIS A 306 -25.50 0.41 -10.02
C HIS A 306 -25.79 0.99 -8.62
N ARG A 307 -24.79 1.52 -7.92
CA ARG A 307 -24.87 1.96 -6.53
C ARG A 307 -26.08 2.86 -6.24
N ASP A 308 -26.38 3.83 -7.10
CA ASP A 308 -27.53 4.72 -6.87
C ASP A 308 -28.89 4.01 -7.01
N ALA A 309 -29.03 3.11 -7.98
CA ALA A 309 -30.23 2.29 -8.12
C ALA A 309 -30.39 1.33 -6.92
N ILE A 310 -29.29 0.80 -6.39
CA ILE A 310 -29.29 -0.05 -5.19
C ILE A 310 -29.73 0.76 -3.97
N VAL A 311 -29.23 1.99 -3.80
CA VAL A 311 -29.66 2.90 -2.72
C VAL A 311 -31.16 3.19 -2.82
N GLU A 312 -31.67 3.51 -4.00
CA GLU A 312 -33.10 3.75 -4.21
C GLU A 312 -33.95 2.52 -3.85
N ALA A 313 -33.49 1.32 -4.23
CA ALA A 313 -34.20 0.07 -3.95
C ALA A 313 -34.27 -0.27 -2.46
N ILE A 314 -33.17 -0.11 -1.70
CA ILE A 314 -33.19 -0.36 -0.25
C ILE A 314 -33.98 0.71 0.52
N GLU A 315 -33.95 1.96 0.05
CA GLU A 315 -34.76 3.04 0.64
C GLU A 315 -36.26 2.79 0.43
N ALA A 316 -36.65 2.25 -0.73
CA ALA A 316 -38.02 1.82 -1.00
C ALA A 316 -38.50 0.70 -0.06
N ASP A 317 -37.59 -0.16 0.41
CA ASP A 317 -37.86 -1.18 1.44
C ASP A 317 -37.84 -0.60 2.88
N GLY A 318 -37.65 0.71 3.01
CA GLY A 318 -37.67 1.43 4.28
C GLY A 318 -36.37 1.35 5.06
N VAL A 319 -35.24 1.02 4.42
CA VAL A 319 -33.89 1.02 5.01
C VAL A 319 -33.12 2.23 4.48
N GLY A 320 -32.83 3.19 5.34
CA GLY A 320 -32.06 4.39 4.96
C GLY A 320 -30.60 4.04 4.67
N CYS A 321 -30.01 4.69 3.67
CA CYS A 321 -28.63 4.41 3.26
C CYS A 321 -27.87 5.68 2.88
N GLY A 322 -26.64 5.82 3.39
CA GLY A 322 -25.74 6.92 3.09
C GLY A 322 -24.65 6.55 2.10
N ARG A 323 -23.84 7.54 1.73
CA ARG A 323 -22.66 7.39 0.87
C ARG A 323 -21.47 8.13 1.48
N TYR A 324 -21.14 7.90 2.74
CA TYR A 324 -20.06 8.64 3.42
C TYR A 324 -18.69 8.03 3.08
N PHE A 325 -17.79 8.65 2.32
CA PHE A 325 -17.88 9.95 1.64
C PHE A 325 -17.76 9.79 0.12
N SER A 326 -18.84 10.09 -0.59
CA SER A 326 -18.97 10.10 -2.04
C SER A 326 -19.92 11.23 -2.41
N PRO A 327 -19.43 12.34 -3.02
CA PRO A 327 -18.03 12.57 -3.38
C PRO A 327 -17.11 12.64 -2.15
N HIS A 328 -15.91 12.06 -2.27
CA HIS A 328 -14.88 12.24 -1.23
C HIS A 328 -14.33 13.67 -1.29
N LEU A 329 -13.52 14.07 -0.30
CA LEU A 329 -13.13 15.47 -0.09
C LEU A 329 -12.54 16.11 -1.35
N GLY A 330 -11.62 15.40 -2.01
CA GLY A 330 -10.97 15.83 -3.25
C GLY A 330 -11.92 16.06 -4.42
N GLU A 331 -13.07 15.39 -4.50
CA GLU A 331 -14.01 15.55 -5.62
C GLU A 331 -14.96 16.75 -5.47
N GLN A 332 -15.01 17.38 -4.29
CA GLN A 332 -16.01 18.43 -4.05
C GLN A 332 -15.58 19.76 -4.68
N PRO A 333 -16.50 20.54 -5.28
CA PRO A 333 -16.15 21.70 -6.11
C PRO A 333 -15.30 22.76 -5.41
N TRP A 334 -15.56 23.03 -4.12
CA TRP A 334 -14.82 24.05 -3.39
C TRP A 334 -13.38 23.63 -3.11
N PHE A 335 -13.15 22.35 -2.78
CA PHE A 335 -11.80 21.83 -2.55
C PHE A 335 -11.01 21.68 -3.85
N GLN A 336 -11.65 21.30 -4.96
CA GLN A 336 -11.03 21.36 -6.29
C GLN A 336 -10.50 22.77 -6.64
N ALA A 337 -11.18 23.82 -6.17
CA ALA A 337 -10.78 25.20 -6.42
C ALA A 337 -9.74 25.76 -5.42
N THR A 338 -9.64 25.20 -4.21
CA THR A 338 -8.94 25.84 -3.08
C THR A 338 -7.90 24.96 -2.38
N ALA A 339 -7.95 23.65 -2.55
CA ALA A 339 -7.01 22.69 -1.96
C ALA A 339 -5.93 22.27 -2.95
N MET A 340 -4.83 21.73 -2.41
CA MET A 340 -3.86 20.95 -3.18
C MET A 340 -4.25 19.49 -3.10
N ILE A 341 -4.49 18.85 -4.25
CA ILE A 341 -5.02 17.48 -4.31
C ILE A 341 -4.00 16.59 -5.01
N GLU A 342 -3.50 15.59 -4.29
CA GLU A 342 -2.69 14.53 -4.87
C GLU A 342 -3.55 13.51 -5.62
N PRO A 343 -2.97 12.61 -6.43
CA PRO A 343 -3.71 11.47 -6.95
C PRO A 343 -4.35 10.65 -5.81
N THR A 344 -5.66 10.42 -5.90
CA THR A 344 -6.45 9.69 -4.88
C THR A 344 -7.10 8.40 -5.40
N PRO A 345 -6.43 7.56 -6.21
CA PRO A 345 -7.08 6.44 -6.89
C PRO A 345 -7.74 5.42 -5.94
N VAL A 346 -7.20 5.23 -4.73
CA VAL A 346 -7.83 4.35 -3.74
C VAL A 346 -9.09 4.99 -3.18
N ALA A 347 -9.06 6.28 -2.84
CA ALA A 347 -10.23 7.02 -2.39
C ALA A 347 -11.33 7.09 -3.46
N ASP A 348 -10.99 7.37 -4.72
CA ASP A 348 -11.94 7.39 -5.84
C ASP A 348 -12.67 6.04 -5.95
N ARG A 349 -11.91 4.93 -5.89
CA ARG A 349 -12.45 3.57 -5.97
C ARG A 349 -13.34 3.22 -4.77
N ILE A 350 -12.92 3.56 -3.55
CA ILE A 350 -13.67 3.30 -2.31
C ILE A 350 -14.93 4.15 -2.26
N ALA A 351 -14.82 5.46 -2.51
CA ALA A 351 -15.95 6.38 -2.59
C ALA A 351 -16.97 5.92 -3.64
N GLY A 352 -16.52 5.47 -4.81
CA GLY A 352 -17.35 4.92 -5.87
C GLY A 352 -18.21 3.71 -5.48
N ARG A 353 -17.84 3.00 -4.41
CA ARG A 353 -18.50 1.76 -3.93
C ARG A 353 -19.20 1.92 -2.58
N MET A 354 -18.95 3.03 -1.90
CA MET A 354 -19.31 3.24 -0.50
C MET A 354 -20.81 3.34 -0.28
N LEU A 355 -21.29 2.57 0.70
CA LEU A 355 -22.59 2.64 1.31
C LEU A 355 -22.45 2.77 2.83
N SER A 356 -23.40 3.45 3.47
CA SER A 356 -23.47 3.55 4.92
C SER A 356 -24.84 3.03 5.36
N LEU A 357 -24.86 1.90 6.05
CA LEU A 357 -26.06 1.24 6.55
C LEU A 357 -26.41 1.71 7.98
N PRO A 358 -27.70 1.63 8.39
CA PRO A 358 -28.13 2.19 9.66
C PRO A 358 -27.51 1.44 10.85
N ILE A 359 -26.98 2.19 11.81
CA ILE A 359 -26.73 1.72 13.18
C ILE A 359 -27.28 2.79 14.12
N THR A 360 -28.25 2.42 14.95
CA THR A 360 -28.88 3.32 15.93
C THR A 360 -29.02 2.64 17.29
N ASP A 361 -29.13 3.42 18.37
CA ASP A 361 -29.23 2.90 19.74
C ASP A 361 -30.42 1.93 19.93
N ALA A 362 -31.50 2.13 19.18
CA ALA A 362 -32.75 1.35 19.29
C ALA A 362 -32.82 0.15 18.33
N MET A 363 -31.81 -0.09 17.50
CA MET A 363 -31.81 -1.21 16.56
C MET A 363 -31.56 -2.53 17.29
N SER A 364 -32.37 -3.53 16.98
CA SER A 364 -32.11 -4.91 17.41
C SER A 364 -31.21 -5.65 16.42
N VAL A 365 -30.64 -6.78 16.83
CA VAL A 365 -29.94 -7.72 15.92
C VAL A 365 -30.83 -8.14 14.73
N ALA A 366 -32.14 -8.30 14.96
CA ALA A 366 -33.09 -8.59 13.89
C ALA A 366 -33.26 -7.43 12.90
N ASP A 367 -33.19 -6.17 13.37
CA ASP A 367 -33.21 -5.00 12.50
C ASP A 367 -31.94 -4.92 11.63
N ALA A 368 -30.75 -5.17 12.20
CA ALA A 368 -29.50 -5.20 11.45
C ALA A 368 -29.48 -6.30 10.38
N ARG A 369 -29.91 -7.51 10.74
CA ARG A 369 -30.06 -8.63 9.78
C ARG A 369 -31.00 -8.25 8.64
N ARG A 370 -32.18 -7.70 8.96
CA ARG A 370 -33.15 -7.26 7.94
C ARG A 370 -32.56 -6.21 6.99
N ALA A 371 -31.81 -5.25 7.52
CA ALA A 371 -31.15 -4.25 6.68
C ALA A 371 -30.06 -4.86 5.78
N GLY A 372 -29.30 -5.83 6.28
CA GLY A 372 -28.33 -6.58 5.46
C GLY A 372 -29.03 -7.40 4.37
N GLU A 373 -30.08 -8.13 4.70
CA GLU A 373 -30.90 -8.88 3.74
C GLU A 373 -31.52 -7.97 2.68
N ALA A 374 -32.02 -6.79 3.06
CA ALA A 374 -32.56 -5.81 2.12
C ALA A 374 -31.50 -5.35 1.09
N LEU A 375 -30.27 -5.09 1.54
CA LEU A 375 -29.15 -4.76 0.64
C LEU A 375 -28.83 -5.92 -0.31
N ALA A 376 -28.69 -7.14 0.21
CA ALA A 376 -28.42 -8.31 -0.62
C ALA A 376 -29.52 -8.53 -1.67
N ASN A 377 -30.80 -8.38 -1.28
CA ASN A 377 -31.95 -8.52 -2.17
C ASN A 377 -31.99 -7.42 -3.25
N ALA A 378 -31.70 -6.17 -2.88
CA ALA A 378 -31.62 -5.06 -3.83
C ALA A 378 -30.52 -5.28 -4.88
N CYS A 379 -29.33 -5.70 -4.45
CA CYS A 379 -28.26 -6.07 -5.35
C CYS A 379 -28.69 -7.21 -6.30
N ALA A 380 -29.28 -8.28 -5.76
CA ALA A 380 -29.74 -9.40 -6.57
C ALA A 380 -30.83 -9.01 -7.57
N ALA A 381 -31.76 -8.12 -7.20
CA ALA A 381 -32.83 -7.66 -8.08
C ALA A 381 -32.32 -6.81 -9.24
N ILE A 382 -31.29 -5.99 -9.01
CA ILE A 382 -30.72 -5.10 -10.03
C ILE A 382 -29.78 -5.85 -10.98
N VAL A 383 -29.06 -6.85 -10.46
CA VAL A 383 -28.17 -7.71 -11.26
C VAL A 383 -28.94 -8.75 -12.08
N ARG A 384 -30.20 -9.05 -11.71
CA ARG A 384 -31.06 -9.93 -12.51
C ARG A 384 -31.29 -9.31 -13.90
N PRO A 385 -30.96 -10.02 -14.99
CA PRO A 385 -31.40 -9.63 -16.32
C PRO A 385 -32.92 -9.55 -16.31
N ARG A 386 -33.51 -8.41 -16.70
CA ARG A 386 -34.93 -8.38 -17.10
C ARG A 386 -35.16 -9.56 -18.03
N ASP A 387 -36.16 -10.38 -17.74
CA ASP A 387 -36.58 -11.55 -18.51
C ASP A 387 -36.63 -11.28 -20.02
N ARG A 388 -35.49 -11.46 -20.68
CA ARG A 388 -35.36 -11.94 -22.03
C ARG A 388 -34.42 -13.12 -21.92
N ARG A 389 -35.02 -14.30 -21.98
CA ARG A 389 -34.38 -15.59 -22.24
C ARG A 389 -33.30 -15.42 -23.32
N VAL A 390 -32.06 -15.22 -22.88
CA VAL A 390 -30.87 -15.68 -23.57
C VAL A 390 -30.01 -16.28 -22.48
N SER A 391 -30.06 -17.60 -22.38
CA SER A 391 -29.09 -18.36 -21.61
C SER A 391 -27.71 -18.09 -22.20
N VAL A 392 -26.92 -17.22 -21.57
CA VAL A 392 -25.47 -17.28 -21.77
C VAL A 392 -24.96 -18.30 -20.76
N ARG A 393 -24.87 -19.54 -21.23
CA ARG A 393 -24.01 -20.55 -20.62
C ARG A 393 -22.57 -20.06 -20.76
N GLY A 394 -21.98 -19.53 -19.68
CA GLY A 394 -20.53 -19.56 -19.49
C GLY A 394 -20.19 -20.91 -18.90
N ALA A 395 -19.65 -21.82 -19.71
CA ALA A 395 -19.44 -23.21 -19.35
C ALA A 395 -18.33 -23.38 -18.29
N ALA A 396 -18.65 -24.00 -17.17
CA ALA A 396 -17.74 -25.01 -16.62
C ALA A 396 -17.63 -26.11 -17.69
N GLY A 397 -16.51 -26.16 -18.42
CA GLY A 397 -16.27 -27.17 -19.47
C GLY A 397 -15.50 -26.74 -20.72
N ALA A 398 -15.08 -25.48 -20.88
CA ALA A 398 -14.24 -25.09 -22.02
C ALA A 398 -12.74 -25.26 -21.70
N ILE A 399 -12.00 -25.89 -22.61
CA ILE A 399 -10.54 -26.04 -22.53
C ILE A 399 -9.89 -24.68 -22.86
N ALA A 400 -9.15 -24.11 -21.93
CA ALA A 400 -8.38 -22.89 -22.15
C ALA A 400 -7.23 -23.15 -23.15
N SER A 401 -6.96 -22.20 -24.05
CA SER A 401 -5.77 -22.29 -24.91
C SER A 401 -4.50 -22.10 -24.10
N VAL A 402 -4.53 -21.18 -23.13
CA VAL A 402 -3.41 -20.87 -22.25
C VAL A 402 -3.92 -20.33 -20.91
N ILE A 403 -3.34 -20.82 -19.81
CA ILE A 403 -3.49 -20.25 -18.47
C ILE A 403 -2.17 -19.59 -18.07
N VAL A 404 -2.22 -18.32 -17.69
CA VAL A 404 -1.08 -17.59 -17.11
C VAL A 404 -1.28 -17.52 -15.60
N ILE A 405 -0.37 -18.12 -14.84
CA ILE A 405 -0.40 -18.17 -13.39
C ILE A 405 0.56 -17.11 -12.84
N GLY A 406 0.01 -16.13 -12.14
CA GLY A 406 0.72 -14.92 -11.72
C GLY A 406 0.49 -13.78 -12.72
N GLY A 407 -0.10 -12.70 -12.24
CA GLY A 407 -0.39 -11.46 -12.93
C GLY A 407 0.53 -10.32 -12.50
N GLY A 408 1.73 -10.59 -11.96
CA GLY A 408 2.74 -9.56 -11.73
C GLY A 408 3.34 -9.00 -13.03
N PRO A 409 4.35 -8.10 -12.96
CA PRO A 409 4.93 -7.44 -14.14
C PRO A 409 5.38 -8.42 -15.24
N ALA A 410 5.98 -9.56 -14.85
CA ALA A 410 6.39 -10.62 -15.76
C ALA A 410 5.21 -11.42 -16.32
N GLY A 411 4.18 -11.69 -15.52
CA GLY A 411 2.97 -12.37 -15.97
C GLY A 411 2.18 -11.54 -16.98
N THR A 412 2.08 -10.23 -16.74
CA THR A 412 1.49 -9.28 -17.70
C THR A 412 2.36 -9.03 -18.93
N ALA A 413 3.61 -9.47 -18.93
CA ALA A 413 4.54 -9.18 -20.01
C ALA A 413 4.10 -9.83 -21.34
N MET A 414 3.57 -11.05 -21.27
CA MET A 414 2.98 -11.74 -22.43
C MET A 414 1.82 -10.95 -23.05
N LEU A 415 0.94 -10.40 -22.21
CA LEU A 415 -0.19 -9.58 -22.66
C LEU A 415 0.31 -8.26 -23.25
N THR A 416 1.25 -7.61 -22.56
CA THR A 416 1.85 -6.34 -23.00
C THR A 416 2.55 -6.51 -24.36
N SER A 417 3.33 -7.57 -24.55
CA SER A 417 3.98 -7.85 -25.85
C SER A 417 2.96 -8.16 -26.95
N ALA A 418 1.87 -8.86 -26.63
CA ALA A 418 0.80 -9.14 -27.59
C ALA A 418 0.12 -7.84 -28.07
N THR A 419 -0.11 -6.87 -27.19
CA THR A 419 -0.72 -5.58 -27.58
C THR A 419 0.13 -4.82 -28.60
N LYS A 420 1.46 -4.83 -28.46
CA LYS A 420 2.39 -4.17 -29.38
C LYS A 420 2.36 -4.72 -30.81
N ARG A 421 1.78 -5.91 -31.00
CA ARG A 421 1.61 -6.59 -32.29
C ARG A 421 0.14 -6.72 -32.69
N GLY A 422 -0.80 -6.15 -31.91
CA GLY A 422 -2.24 -6.33 -32.15
C GLY A 422 -2.75 -7.76 -31.94
N LEU A 423 -1.99 -8.62 -31.26
CA LEU A 423 -2.29 -10.04 -31.07
C LEU A 423 -3.10 -10.34 -29.81
N LEU A 424 -3.28 -9.36 -28.90
CA LEU A 424 -3.99 -9.59 -27.65
C LEU A 424 -5.47 -9.99 -27.84
N PRO A 425 -6.24 -9.36 -28.76
CA PRO A 425 -7.59 -9.80 -29.10
C PRO A 425 -7.67 -11.28 -29.51
N ASP A 426 -6.78 -11.72 -30.40
CA ASP A 426 -6.75 -13.11 -30.89
C ASP A 426 -6.35 -14.09 -29.78
N LEU A 427 -5.38 -13.69 -28.96
CA LEU A 427 -4.97 -14.47 -27.79
C LEU A 427 -6.11 -14.62 -26.79
N ALA A 428 -6.83 -13.54 -26.49
CA ALA A 428 -8.01 -13.56 -25.64
C ALA A 428 -9.10 -14.48 -26.20
N ALA A 429 -9.46 -14.31 -27.46
CA ALA A 429 -10.49 -15.10 -28.15
C ALA A 429 -10.14 -16.59 -28.25
N SER A 430 -8.85 -16.94 -28.21
CA SER A 430 -8.41 -18.34 -28.20
C SER A 430 -8.73 -19.09 -26.90
N GLY A 431 -9.12 -18.39 -25.83
CA GLY A 431 -9.37 -18.95 -24.50
C GLY A 431 -8.25 -18.69 -23.49
N LEU A 432 -7.65 -17.49 -23.52
CA LEU A 432 -6.68 -17.04 -22.51
C LEU A 432 -7.35 -16.92 -21.14
N MET A 433 -6.71 -17.45 -20.11
CA MET A 433 -7.04 -17.17 -18.71
C MET A 433 -5.83 -16.64 -17.95
N VAL A 434 -6.00 -15.60 -17.15
CA VAL A 434 -4.98 -15.08 -16.23
C VAL A 434 -5.44 -15.31 -14.79
N ILE A 435 -4.60 -15.94 -13.98
CA ILE A 435 -4.86 -16.25 -12.57
C ILE A 435 -3.93 -15.40 -11.72
N GLU A 436 -4.49 -14.57 -10.85
CA GLU A 436 -3.73 -13.69 -9.97
C GLU A 436 -4.24 -13.77 -8.54
N ARG A 437 -3.30 -13.97 -7.60
CA ARG A 437 -3.60 -14.09 -6.17
C ARG A 437 -4.10 -12.76 -5.59
N GLY A 438 -3.50 -11.65 -6.02
CA GLY A 438 -3.90 -10.30 -5.65
C GLY A 438 -5.23 -9.86 -6.27
N ASN A 439 -5.65 -8.65 -5.91
CA ASN A 439 -6.90 -8.05 -6.39
C ASN A 439 -6.83 -7.47 -7.81
N ALA A 440 -5.64 -7.45 -8.42
CA ALA A 440 -5.43 -6.98 -9.79
C ALA A 440 -4.07 -7.45 -10.34
N ILE A 441 -3.92 -7.36 -11.65
CA ILE A 441 -2.68 -7.67 -12.37
C ILE A 441 -1.81 -6.42 -12.58
N GLY A 442 -0.59 -6.61 -13.06
CA GLY A 442 0.38 -5.58 -13.45
C GLY A 442 1.34 -5.19 -12.33
N GLY A 443 0.83 -4.75 -11.18
CA GLY A 443 1.67 -4.12 -10.14
C GLY A 443 2.67 -5.06 -9.45
N GLY A 444 2.26 -6.30 -9.15
CA GLY A 444 3.07 -7.26 -8.39
C GLY A 444 3.67 -6.66 -7.10
N ARG A 445 4.93 -7.01 -6.80
CA ARG A 445 5.67 -6.46 -5.65
C ARG A 445 6.57 -5.27 -6.00
N LEU A 446 6.66 -4.87 -7.28
CA LEU A 446 7.69 -3.93 -7.72
C LEU A 446 7.57 -2.56 -7.03
N GLY A 447 6.35 -2.06 -6.85
CA GLY A 447 6.09 -0.80 -6.14
C GLY A 447 6.39 -0.82 -4.63
N ARG A 448 6.76 -1.97 -4.06
CA ARG A 448 7.10 -2.10 -2.63
C ARG A 448 8.58 -1.90 -2.33
N TYR A 449 9.43 -1.76 -3.34
CA TYR A 449 10.87 -1.58 -3.13
C TYR A 449 11.22 -0.09 -3.05
N ALA A 450 11.96 0.29 -2.00
CA ALA A 450 12.40 1.65 -1.73
C ALA A 450 13.70 2.01 -2.48
N ILE A 451 13.78 1.60 -3.76
CA ILE A 451 14.98 1.74 -4.59
C ILE A 451 14.63 2.29 -5.97
N THR A 452 15.66 2.79 -6.64
CA THR A 452 15.58 3.22 -8.03
C THR A 452 15.74 1.99 -8.94
N SER A 453 15.00 1.95 -10.04
CA SER A 453 15.07 0.90 -11.05
C SER A 453 16.44 0.82 -11.72
N ASP A 454 16.76 -0.37 -12.23
CA ASP A 454 17.87 -0.62 -13.16
C ASP A 454 17.52 -0.29 -14.63
N SER A 455 16.34 0.27 -14.84
CA SER A 455 15.72 0.56 -16.13
C SER A 455 15.35 2.04 -16.20
N THR A 456 15.44 2.66 -17.38
CA THR A 456 15.14 4.09 -17.56
C THR A 456 13.63 4.35 -17.58
N ALA A 457 13.22 5.61 -17.39
CA ALA A 457 11.83 6.02 -17.56
C ALA A 457 11.28 5.65 -18.95
N GLN A 458 12.09 5.89 -19.99
CA GLN A 458 11.74 5.54 -21.37
C GLN A 458 11.47 4.04 -21.50
N THR A 459 12.30 3.20 -20.86
CA THR A 459 12.13 1.74 -20.85
C THR A 459 10.75 1.33 -20.34
N PHE A 460 10.28 1.89 -19.21
CA PHE A 460 8.95 1.60 -18.69
C PHE A 460 7.83 2.15 -19.58
N LEU A 461 8.00 3.37 -20.10
CA LEU A 461 7.00 3.99 -20.97
C LEU A 461 6.83 3.26 -22.29
N THR A 462 7.84 2.55 -22.80
CA THR A 462 7.69 1.72 -24.03
C THR A 462 6.64 0.61 -23.91
N ALA A 463 6.21 0.23 -22.70
CA ALA A 463 5.13 -0.74 -22.52
C ALA A 463 3.77 -0.20 -23.01
N VAL A 464 3.58 1.11 -22.92
CA VAL A 464 2.29 1.77 -23.15
C VAL A 464 2.35 2.79 -24.29
N ARG A 465 3.48 3.46 -24.49
CA ARG A 465 3.69 4.47 -25.54
C ARG A 465 3.53 3.85 -26.93
N ASP A 466 2.89 4.59 -27.83
CA ASP A 466 2.68 4.21 -29.25
C ASP A 466 1.98 2.84 -29.43
N ASN A 467 1.16 2.44 -28.45
CA ASN A 467 0.43 1.19 -28.51
C ASN A 467 -0.75 1.30 -29.49
N VAL A 468 -1.00 0.23 -30.25
CA VAL A 468 -2.14 0.16 -31.20
C VAL A 468 -3.49 0.25 -30.50
N HIS A 469 -3.53 -0.04 -29.19
CA HIS A 469 -4.67 0.15 -28.30
C HIS A 469 -4.65 1.57 -27.71
N PRO A 470 -5.57 2.47 -28.12
CA PRO A 470 -5.56 3.86 -27.67
C PRO A 470 -5.70 4.02 -26.16
N GLU A 471 -6.43 3.12 -25.51
CA GLU A 471 -6.62 3.07 -24.06
C GLU A 471 -5.33 2.77 -23.28
N LEU A 472 -4.39 2.03 -23.89
CA LEU A 472 -3.05 1.81 -23.35
C LEU A 472 -2.13 3.00 -23.68
N ALA A 473 -2.17 3.51 -24.92
CA ALA A 473 -1.37 4.66 -25.35
C ALA A 473 -1.57 5.89 -24.46
N ARG A 474 -2.81 6.15 -24.05
CA ARG A 474 -3.18 7.25 -23.14
C ARG A 474 -2.61 7.12 -21.73
N LEU A 475 -2.06 5.96 -21.34
CA LEU A 475 -1.41 5.83 -20.04
C LEU A 475 -0.14 6.68 -19.91
N VAL A 476 0.45 7.13 -21.02
CA VAL A 476 1.53 8.14 -20.98
C VAL A 476 1.04 9.43 -20.32
N ASP A 477 -0.21 9.83 -20.60
CA ASP A 477 -0.86 11.02 -20.04
C ASP A 477 -1.59 10.73 -18.72
N HIS A 478 -1.56 9.51 -18.22
CA HIS A 478 -2.10 9.18 -16.89
C HIS A 478 -1.19 9.78 -15.80
N PRO A 479 -1.70 10.18 -14.61
CA PRO A 479 -0.84 10.67 -13.51
C PRO A 479 0.37 9.78 -13.22
N ALA A 480 0.17 8.45 -13.23
CA ALA A 480 1.25 7.48 -13.07
C ALA A 480 2.26 7.47 -14.24
N GLY A 481 1.79 7.65 -15.48
CA GLY A 481 2.67 7.79 -16.64
C GLY A 481 3.49 9.07 -16.61
N ARG A 482 2.87 10.19 -16.22
CA ARG A 482 3.56 11.47 -16.01
C ARG A 482 4.59 11.41 -14.88
N ALA A 483 4.29 10.71 -13.80
CA ALA A 483 5.24 10.49 -12.71
C ALA A 483 6.50 9.79 -13.22
N VAL A 484 6.35 8.65 -13.93
CA VAL A 484 7.47 7.97 -14.56
C VAL A 484 8.19 8.86 -15.58
N ALA A 485 7.46 9.61 -16.40
CA ALA A 485 8.03 10.53 -17.40
C ALA A 485 8.81 11.70 -16.78
N ALA A 486 8.51 12.11 -15.55
CA ALA A 486 9.26 13.15 -14.85
C ALA A 486 10.73 12.76 -14.57
N HIS A 487 11.05 11.46 -14.66
CA HIS A 487 12.40 10.92 -14.51
C HIS A 487 13.10 10.67 -15.86
N GLU A 488 12.57 11.17 -16.99
CA GLU A 488 13.28 11.11 -18.26
C GLU A 488 14.63 11.86 -18.16
N GLY A 489 15.72 11.14 -18.44
CA GLY A 489 17.09 11.66 -18.31
C GLY A 489 17.73 11.43 -16.94
N ALA A 490 16.99 10.91 -15.95
CA ALA A 490 17.54 10.48 -14.67
C ALA A 490 18.20 9.08 -14.74
N LEU A 491 19.00 8.75 -13.72
CA LEU A 491 19.63 7.43 -13.55
C LEU A 491 18.64 6.37 -13.01
N GLY A 492 17.52 6.19 -13.71
CA GLY A 492 16.44 5.28 -13.35
C GLY A 492 15.23 5.99 -12.72
N VAL A 493 14.24 5.21 -12.28
CA VAL A 493 12.96 5.68 -11.74
C VAL A 493 12.73 5.03 -10.37
N PRO A 494 12.29 5.76 -9.33
CA PRO A 494 11.85 5.14 -8.09
C PRO A 494 10.80 4.06 -8.37
N LEU A 495 11.03 2.84 -7.90
CA LEU A 495 10.11 1.73 -8.17
C LEU A 495 8.72 1.94 -7.58
N THR A 496 8.63 2.74 -6.51
CA THR A 496 7.37 3.25 -5.92
C THR A 496 6.54 4.08 -6.90
N GLU A 497 7.16 4.79 -7.85
CA GLU A 497 6.46 5.55 -8.90
C GLU A 497 6.13 4.69 -10.13
N VAL A 498 6.92 3.64 -10.37
CA VAL A 498 6.67 2.67 -11.46
C VAL A 498 5.47 1.77 -11.15
N GLY A 499 5.30 1.35 -9.88
CA GLY A 499 4.23 0.45 -9.44
C GLY A 499 2.83 0.89 -9.89
N PRO A 500 2.42 2.16 -9.66
CA PRO A 500 1.16 2.71 -10.13
C PRO A 500 0.97 2.63 -11.66
N LEU A 501 2.02 2.85 -12.46
CA LEU A 501 1.93 2.74 -13.92
C LEU A 501 1.69 1.28 -14.35
N LEU A 502 2.39 0.33 -13.73
CA LEU A 502 2.20 -1.09 -14.01
C LEU A 502 0.79 -1.56 -13.61
N ARG A 503 0.27 -1.05 -12.49
CA ARG A 503 -1.11 -1.31 -12.07
C ARG A 503 -2.13 -0.78 -13.07
N ALA A 504 -2.02 0.49 -13.46
CA ALA A 504 -2.92 1.08 -14.46
C ALA A 504 -2.86 0.37 -15.82
N THR A 505 -1.66 -0.10 -16.21
CA THR A 505 -1.47 -0.95 -17.39
C THR A 505 -2.21 -2.28 -17.24
N GLY A 506 -2.10 -2.92 -16.07
CA GLY A 506 -2.81 -4.17 -15.75
C GLY A 506 -4.33 -4.05 -15.80
N ASP A 507 -4.87 -2.92 -15.34
CA ASP A 507 -6.32 -2.64 -15.41
C ASP A 507 -6.78 -2.57 -16.88
N ARG A 508 -6.05 -1.85 -17.75
CA ARG A 508 -6.36 -1.78 -19.19
C ARG A 508 -6.20 -3.11 -19.92
N LEU A 509 -5.17 -3.88 -19.59
CA LEU A 509 -5.01 -5.24 -20.14
C LEU A 509 -6.18 -6.14 -19.74
N THR A 510 -6.68 -6.01 -18.51
CA THR A 510 -7.86 -6.75 -18.04
C THR A 510 -9.10 -6.40 -18.86
N ASP A 511 -9.33 -5.11 -19.12
CA ASP A 511 -10.44 -4.64 -19.96
C ASP A 511 -10.37 -5.25 -21.37
N ILE A 512 -9.19 -5.21 -22.00
CA ILE A 512 -8.99 -5.76 -23.36
C ILE A 512 -9.21 -7.26 -23.40
N VAL A 513 -8.64 -8.01 -22.43
CA VAL A 513 -8.80 -9.48 -22.37
C VAL A 513 -10.26 -9.86 -22.21
N ARG A 514 -10.96 -9.25 -21.25
CA ARG A 514 -12.39 -9.54 -21.00
C ARG A 514 -13.26 -9.13 -22.18
N GLY A 515 -12.96 -7.99 -22.80
CA GLY A 515 -13.68 -7.49 -23.99
C GLY A 515 -13.59 -8.42 -25.20
N HIS A 516 -12.58 -9.29 -25.28
CA HIS A 516 -12.35 -10.22 -26.38
C HIS A 516 -12.54 -11.70 -25.96
N GLY A 517 -13.27 -11.96 -24.88
CA GLY A 517 -13.67 -13.32 -24.48
C GLY A 517 -12.65 -14.10 -23.65
N GLY A 518 -11.52 -13.50 -23.28
CA GLY A 518 -10.58 -14.06 -22.32
C GLY A 518 -11.04 -13.86 -20.86
N THR A 519 -10.40 -14.57 -19.94
CA THR A 519 -10.74 -14.52 -18.51
C THR A 519 -9.58 -13.97 -17.67
N VAL A 520 -9.89 -13.13 -16.69
CA VAL A 520 -8.93 -12.69 -15.66
C VAL A 520 -9.55 -12.94 -14.29
N LEU A 521 -8.98 -13.88 -13.54
CA LEU A 521 -9.39 -14.30 -12.20
C LEU A 521 -8.40 -13.74 -11.16
N THR A 522 -8.80 -12.65 -10.49
CA THR A 522 -8.09 -12.06 -9.35
C THR A 522 -8.61 -12.66 -8.04
N GLY A 523 -7.81 -12.66 -6.98
CA GLY A 523 -8.17 -13.34 -5.71
C GLY A 523 -8.19 -14.87 -5.85
N HIS A 524 -7.44 -15.42 -6.80
CA HIS A 524 -7.34 -16.85 -7.07
C HIS A 524 -5.88 -17.27 -7.09
N GLU A 525 -5.57 -18.45 -6.59
CA GLU A 525 -4.24 -19.05 -6.70
C GLU A 525 -4.30 -20.42 -7.34
N ALA A 526 -3.22 -20.80 -8.03
CA ALA A 526 -3.05 -22.14 -8.54
C ALA A 526 -2.30 -23.00 -7.51
N LEU A 527 -2.85 -24.16 -7.19
CA LEU A 527 -2.28 -25.11 -6.22
C LEU A 527 -1.36 -26.13 -6.88
N GLY A 528 -1.60 -26.44 -8.16
CA GLY A 528 -0.88 -27.47 -8.90
C GLY A 528 -1.34 -27.53 -10.36
N ALA A 529 -0.52 -28.17 -11.20
CA ALA A 529 -0.92 -28.57 -12.54
C ALA A 529 -0.62 -30.07 -12.76
N LYS A 530 -1.64 -30.81 -13.20
CA LYS A 530 -1.55 -32.24 -13.50
C LYS A 530 -1.76 -32.50 -14.97
N ARG A 531 -0.88 -33.30 -15.57
CA ARG A 531 -1.05 -33.73 -16.96
C ARG A 531 -2.22 -34.72 -17.06
N VAL A 532 -3.12 -34.48 -18.00
CA VAL A 532 -4.27 -35.35 -18.28
C VAL A 532 -4.25 -35.83 -19.74
N GLY A 533 -5.22 -36.64 -20.16
CA GLY A 533 -5.31 -37.18 -21.53
C GLY A 533 -5.26 -36.11 -22.63
N ASP A 534 -4.91 -36.52 -23.85
CA ASP A 534 -4.82 -35.66 -25.04
C ASP A 534 -3.81 -34.49 -24.96
N GLY A 535 -2.83 -34.59 -24.05
CA GLY A 535 -1.76 -33.58 -23.90
C GLY A 535 -2.21 -32.30 -23.18
N LEU A 536 -3.34 -32.35 -22.46
CA LEU A 536 -3.87 -31.23 -21.67
C LEU A 536 -3.30 -31.21 -20.25
N TRP A 537 -3.46 -30.05 -19.60
CA TRP A 537 -3.17 -29.81 -18.19
C TRP A 537 -4.47 -29.52 -17.44
N SER A 538 -4.70 -30.20 -16.32
CA SER A 538 -5.69 -29.79 -15.31
C SER A 538 -4.99 -28.93 -14.27
N VAL A 539 -5.40 -27.68 -14.15
CA VAL A 539 -4.87 -26.73 -13.16
C VAL A 539 -5.86 -26.63 -12.02
N GLU A 540 -5.41 -26.96 -10.81
CA GLU A 540 -6.21 -26.83 -9.60
C GLU A 540 -6.14 -25.40 -9.09
N LEU A 541 -7.29 -24.74 -8.98
CA LEU A 541 -7.42 -23.34 -8.61
C LEU A 541 -8.19 -23.21 -7.30
N ARG A 542 -7.71 -22.34 -6.41
CA ARG A 542 -8.39 -21.97 -5.17
C ARG A 542 -8.81 -20.51 -5.21
N ARG A 543 -10.10 -20.25 -4.98
CA ARG A 543 -10.62 -18.91 -4.72
C ARG A 543 -10.34 -18.54 -3.27
N LEU A 544 -9.66 -17.41 -3.05
CA LEU A 544 -9.23 -17.01 -1.71
C LEU A 544 -10.36 -16.53 -0.81
N ALA A 545 -11.44 -16.01 -1.40
CA ALA A 545 -12.55 -15.43 -0.65
C ALA A 545 -13.29 -16.45 0.22
N ASP A 546 -13.42 -17.69 -0.25
CA ASP A 546 -14.21 -18.75 0.39
C ASP A 546 -13.49 -20.10 0.46
N GLY A 547 -12.26 -20.18 -0.06
CA GLY A 547 -11.48 -21.42 -0.11
C GLY A 547 -11.99 -22.43 -1.14
N HIS A 548 -12.94 -22.06 -2.01
CA HIS A 548 -13.47 -22.99 -3.02
C HIS A 548 -12.39 -23.42 -3.99
N VAL A 549 -12.25 -24.74 -4.18
CA VAL A 549 -11.29 -25.36 -5.08
C VAL A 549 -12.00 -25.96 -6.29
N PHE A 550 -11.48 -25.68 -7.48
CA PHE A 550 -12.00 -26.21 -8.74
C PHE A 550 -10.86 -26.45 -9.75
N GLU A 551 -11.12 -27.32 -10.72
CA GLU A 551 -10.17 -27.63 -11.79
C GLU A 551 -10.49 -26.88 -13.09
N GLN A 552 -9.45 -26.44 -13.79
CA GLN A 552 -9.55 -25.85 -15.11
C GLN A 552 -8.61 -26.54 -16.11
N LEU A 553 -9.16 -27.02 -17.22
CA LEU A 553 -8.38 -27.65 -18.29
C LEU A 553 -7.73 -26.59 -19.19
N ALA A 554 -6.49 -26.82 -19.59
CA ALA A 554 -5.72 -25.97 -20.49
C ALA A 554 -4.81 -26.76 -21.44
N ARG A 555 -4.52 -26.19 -22.62
CA ARG A 555 -3.47 -26.72 -23.52
C ARG A 555 -2.08 -26.29 -23.09
N ASN A 556 -1.96 -25.05 -22.62
CA ASN A 556 -0.70 -24.47 -22.19
C ASN A 556 -0.84 -23.82 -20.81
N VAL A 557 0.21 -23.91 -20.00
CA VAL A 557 0.30 -23.25 -18.70
C VAL A 557 1.60 -22.43 -18.65
N VAL A 558 1.48 -21.17 -18.28
CA VAL A 558 2.59 -20.22 -18.14
C VAL A 558 2.75 -19.90 -16.65
N VAL A 559 3.87 -20.27 -16.06
CA VAL A 559 4.19 -20.01 -14.65
C VAL A 559 4.97 -18.71 -14.54
N ALA A 560 4.34 -17.69 -13.98
CA ALA A 560 4.88 -16.34 -13.77
C ALA A 560 4.65 -15.87 -12.32
N THR A 561 4.81 -16.79 -11.37
CA THR A 561 4.56 -16.65 -9.93
C THR A 561 5.60 -15.80 -9.19
N GLY A 562 6.58 -15.24 -9.90
CA GLY A 562 7.62 -14.39 -9.33
C GLY A 562 8.75 -15.19 -8.64
N GLY A 563 9.61 -14.46 -7.94
CA GLY A 563 10.76 -15.03 -7.25
C GLY A 563 10.76 -14.68 -5.76
N HIS A 564 11.40 -15.54 -4.96
CA HIS A 564 11.61 -15.35 -3.52
C HIS A 564 13.04 -15.71 -3.13
N GLN A 565 13.48 -15.31 -1.93
CA GLN A 565 14.74 -15.74 -1.34
C GLN A 565 14.43 -16.83 -0.28
N PRO A 566 14.57 -18.13 -0.59
CA PRO A 566 14.24 -19.21 0.34
C PRO A 566 15.06 -19.13 1.63
N LEU A 567 14.42 -19.30 2.78
CA LEU A 567 15.07 -19.28 4.09
C LEU A 567 16.02 -20.47 4.27
N GLU A 568 15.69 -21.62 3.68
CA GLU A 568 16.52 -22.84 3.70
C GLU A 568 17.91 -22.57 3.11
N ARG A 569 18.00 -21.62 2.16
CA ARG A 569 19.27 -21.20 1.57
C ARG A 569 20.11 -20.37 2.54
N LEU A 570 19.51 -19.57 3.41
CA LEU A 570 20.27 -18.90 4.48
C LEU A 570 20.84 -19.92 5.46
N ALA A 571 20.09 -20.98 5.74
CA ALA A 571 20.49 -22.04 6.66
C ALA A 571 21.60 -22.94 6.09
N SER A 572 21.57 -23.24 4.78
CA SER A 572 22.46 -24.21 4.14
C SER A 572 23.61 -23.61 3.32
N GLN A 573 23.53 -22.34 2.92
CA GLN A 573 24.57 -21.72 2.10
C GLN A 573 25.85 -21.54 2.92
N SER A 574 26.89 -22.28 2.56
CA SER A 574 28.24 -22.06 3.08
C SER A 574 28.88 -20.84 2.43
N VAL A 575 29.42 -19.96 3.27
CA VAL A 575 30.22 -18.80 2.88
C VAL A 575 31.45 -18.78 3.77
N ALA A 576 32.64 -18.76 3.16
CA ALA A 576 33.89 -18.84 3.90
C ALA A 576 33.93 -20.03 4.87
N GLY A 577 33.51 -21.22 4.41
CA GLY A 577 33.77 -22.52 5.04
C GLY A 577 32.76 -22.93 6.10
N ALA A 578 31.77 -22.09 6.39
CA ALA A 578 30.68 -22.39 7.33
C ALA A 578 29.33 -21.90 6.80
N PRO A 579 28.21 -22.54 7.20
CA PRO A 579 26.87 -22.05 6.93
C PRO A 579 26.65 -20.63 7.48
N LEU A 580 25.99 -19.77 6.72
CA LEU A 580 25.72 -18.38 7.13
C LEU A 580 24.97 -18.26 8.46
N ILE A 581 24.05 -19.19 8.72
CA ILE A 581 23.30 -19.20 9.98
C ILE A 581 24.21 -19.46 11.18
N GLU A 582 25.27 -20.27 11.04
CA GLU A 582 26.25 -20.50 12.10
C GLU A 582 27.11 -19.27 12.35
N LEU A 583 27.48 -18.56 11.28
CA LEU A 583 28.32 -17.37 11.38
C LEU A 583 27.55 -16.15 11.91
N ALA A 584 26.26 -15.99 11.58
CA ALA A 584 25.53 -14.73 11.75
C ALA A 584 24.12 -14.87 12.36
N ALA A 585 23.85 -15.94 13.12
CA ALA A 585 22.56 -16.11 13.81
C ALA A 585 22.15 -14.85 14.61
N GLY A 586 20.88 -14.45 14.49
CA GLY A 586 20.33 -13.28 15.19
C GLY A 586 20.71 -11.92 14.60
N ARG A 587 21.60 -11.89 13.60
CA ARG A 587 22.08 -10.67 12.93
C ARG A 587 22.13 -10.82 11.41
N LEU A 588 21.31 -11.72 10.86
CA LEU A 588 21.24 -12.02 9.43
C LEU A 588 19.92 -11.50 8.84
N LEU A 589 20.01 -10.69 7.78
CA LEU A 589 18.88 -10.24 6.97
C LEU A 589 19.05 -10.68 5.52
N GLN A 590 17.93 -10.75 4.81
CA GLN A 590 17.90 -10.91 3.37
C GLN A 590 17.89 -9.56 2.68
N SER A 591 18.49 -9.47 1.48
CA SER A 591 18.45 -8.22 0.71
C SER A 591 17.02 -7.84 0.33
N ASP A 592 16.10 -8.80 0.13
CA ASP A 592 14.68 -8.50 -0.16
C ASP A 592 14.06 -7.65 0.96
N ASP A 593 14.26 -8.06 2.22
CA ASP A 593 13.76 -7.37 3.42
C ASP A 593 14.33 -5.95 3.56
N VAL A 594 15.58 -5.73 3.16
CA VAL A 594 16.25 -4.44 3.31
C VAL A 594 15.82 -3.48 2.20
N LEU A 595 15.57 -3.99 0.99
CA LEU A 595 15.22 -3.19 -0.19
C LEU A 595 13.74 -2.82 -0.23
N THR A 596 12.86 -3.47 0.56
CA THR A 596 11.45 -3.10 0.67
C THR A 596 11.24 -1.82 1.49
N ILE A 597 10.11 -1.13 1.29
CA ILE A 597 9.69 0.00 2.14
C ILE A 597 9.69 -0.44 3.60
N GLY A 598 10.26 0.36 4.50
CA GLY A 598 10.47 0.00 5.91
C GLY A 598 11.73 -0.83 6.18
N GLY A 599 12.39 -1.34 5.12
CA GLY A 599 13.56 -2.21 5.24
C GLY A 599 14.79 -1.48 5.76
N PHE A 600 14.98 -0.22 5.38
CA PHE A 600 16.06 0.61 5.92
C PHE A 600 15.84 0.92 7.41
N GLU A 601 14.61 1.21 7.81
CA GLU A 601 14.22 1.48 9.19
C GLU A 601 14.50 0.24 10.06
N LYS A 602 14.15 -0.96 9.57
CA LYS A 602 14.50 -2.22 10.23
C LYS A 602 16.01 -2.37 10.44
N VAL A 603 16.83 -1.98 9.45
CA VAL A 603 18.29 -1.96 9.59
C VAL A 603 18.72 -0.93 10.64
N ALA A 604 18.16 0.29 10.62
CA ALA A 604 18.47 1.34 11.58
C ALA A 604 18.11 0.93 13.02
N ASP A 605 16.97 0.29 13.23
CA ASP A 605 16.51 -0.21 14.53
C ASP A 605 17.47 -1.28 15.07
N LEU A 606 17.86 -2.25 14.24
CA LEU A 606 18.83 -3.28 14.63
C LEU A 606 20.21 -2.72 15.00
N LEU A 607 20.56 -1.56 14.44
CA LEU A 607 21.82 -0.86 14.69
C LEU A 607 21.69 0.25 15.74
N THR A 608 20.53 0.40 16.37
CA THR A 608 20.30 1.45 17.36
C THR A 608 21.27 1.34 18.53
N GLY A 609 21.86 2.47 18.93
CA GLY A 609 22.86 2.56 20.00
C GLY A 609 24.29 2.20 19.59
N ARG A 610 24.52 1.74 18.35
CA ARG A 610 25.88 1.48 17.81
C ARG A 610 26.49 2.79 17.29
N ARG A 611 27.66 3.17 17.83
CA ARG A 611 28.36 4.41 17.43
C ARG A 611 29.09 4.31 16.08
N ASN A 612 29.48 3.11 15.66
CA ASN A 612 30.17 2.83 14.40
C ASN A 612 29.77 1.42 13.92
N PRO A 613 28.52 1.23 13.45
CA PRO A 613 28.01 -0.08 13.08
C PRO A 613 28.74 -0.64 11.86
N LYS A 614 29.01 -1.95 11.86
CA LYS A 614 29.62 -2.68 10.73
C LYS A 614 28.60 -3.58 10.04
N ILE A 615 28.60 -3.60 8.71
CA ILE A 615 27.70 -4.42 7.89
C ILE A 615 28.50 -5.24 6.90
N ALA A 616 28.25 -6.55 6.83
CA ALA A 616 28.75 -7.42 5.77
C ALA A 616 27.62 -7.71 4.77
N VAL A 617 27.78 -7.31 3.50
CA VAL A 617 26.83 -7.61 2.41
C VAL A 617 27.40 -8.73 1.56
N ILE A 618 26.67 -9.84 1.46
CA ILE A 618 27.14 -11.08 0.84
C ILE A 618 26.45 -11.30 -0.51
N GLY A 619 27.22 -11.22 -1.59
CA GLY A 619 26.76 -11.49 -2.95
C GLY A 619 27.31 -10.48 -3.96
N GLY A 620 27.41 -10.89 -5.23
CA GLY A 620 27.81 -10.04 -6.35
C GLY A 620 26.66 -9.74 -7.31
N SER A 621 25.45 -9.55 -6.79
CA SER A 621 24.23 -9.34 -7.58
C SER A 621 23.78 -7.87 -7.53
N THR A 622 22.91 -7.43 -8.45
CA THR A 622 22.34 -6.07 -8.41
C THR A 622 21.73 -5.77 -7.03
N SER A 623 21.04 -6.74 -6.41
CA SER A 623 20.46 -6.57 -5.08
C SER A 623 21.51 -6.27 -3.99
N ALA A 624 22.74 -6.81 -4.09
CA ALA A 624 23.82 -6.51 -3.17
C ALA A 624 24.29 -5.06 -3.32
N LEU A 625 24.55 -4.62 -4.56
CA LEU A 625 25.03 -3.27 -4.85
C LEU A 625 23.96 -2.23 -4.52
N THR A 626 22.70 -2.49 -4.83
CA THR A 626 21.59 -1.60 -4.48
C THR A 626 21.36 -1.54 -2.97
N THR A 627 21.59 -2.64 -2.23
CA THR A 627 21.55 -2.62 -0.75
C THR A 627 22.59 -1.64 -0.21
N ILE A 628 23.83 -1.70 -0.71
CA ILE A 628 24.88 -0.78 -0.29
C ILE A 628 24.53 0.66 -0.67
N ALA A 629 24.07 0.89 -1.91
CA ALA A 629 23.66 2.22 -2.35
C ALA A 629 22.55 2.80 -1.47
N LEU A 630 21.54 1.98 -1.10
CA LEU A 630 20.47 2.36 -0.18
C LEU A 630 21.03 2.77 1.20
N LEU A 631 21.88 1.93 1.81
CA LEU A 631 22.48 2.21 3.11
C LEU A 631 23.32 3.50 3.12
N LEU A 632 23.97 3.84 2.01
CA LEU A 632 24.81 5.03 1.91
C LEU A 632 24.00 6.34 1.76
N LYS A 633 22.80 6.27 1.17
CA LYS A 633 21.99 7.46 0.79
C LYS A 633 20.80 7.74 1.70
N SER A 634 20.27 6.72 2.37
CA SER A 634 19.07 6.83 3.20
C SER A 634 19.22 7.84 4.34
N GLN A 635 18.09 8.44 4.73
CA GLN A 635 18.01 9.43 5.81
C GLN A 635 17.03 8.97 6.90
N PRO A 636 17.35 9.17 8.19
CA PRO A 636 18.60 9.75 8.71
C PRO A 636 19.81 8.84 8.42
N ALA A 637 20.95 9.46 8.13
CA ALA A 637 22.17 8.71 7.83
C ALA A 637 22.60 7.86 9.03
N LEU A 638 22.98 6.60 8.78
CA LEU A 638 23.61 5.76 9.78
C LEU A 638 25.07 6.21 10.02
N PRO A 639 25.60 6.11 11.25
CA PRO A 639 26.91 6.64 11.62
C PRO A 639 28.06 5.71 11.17
N PHE A 640 28.13 5.39 9.89
CA PHE A 640 29.15 4.53 9.30
C PHE A 640 30.53 5.20 9.27
N GLY A 641 31.52 4.57 9.90
CA GLY A 641 32.93 4.91 9.77
C GLY A 641 33.57 4.35 8.49
N ALA A 642 34.89 4.52 8.37
CA ALA A 642 35.64 4.01 7.23
C ALA A 642 35.60 2.47 7.18
N GLY A 643 35.32 1.91 5.99
CA GLY A 643 35.20 0.46 5.78
C GLY A 643 34.07 -0.22 6.57
N ALA A 644 33.10 0.54 7.06
CA ALA A 644 32.00 0.00 7.86
C ALA A 644 31.06 -0.93 7.07
N ILE A 645 30.99 -0.79 5.74
CA ILE A 645 30.19 -1.68 4.87
C ILE A 645 31.14 -2.50 4.01
N THR A 646 31.17 -3.82 4.18
CA THR A 646 32.03 -4.71 3.40
C THR A 646 31.21 -5.53 2.41
N LEU A 647 31.49 -5.40 1.12
CA LEU A 647 30.94 -6.25 0.07
C LEU A 647 31.78 -7.52 -0.08
N LEU A 648 31.18 -8.68 0.18
CA LEU A 648 31.77 -10.01 -0.01
C LEU A 648 31.26 -10.64 -1.31
N ASN A 649 32.12 -10.79 -2.32
CA ASN A 649 31.75 -11.34 -3.62
C ASN A 649 32.75 -12.40 -4.12
N ARG A 650 32.29 -13.36 -4.92
CA ARG A 650 33.16 -14.39 -5.55
C ARG A 650 33.62 -14.00 -6.96
N ARG A 651 32.76 -13.33 -7.72
CA ARG A 651 32.99 -12.97 -9.13
C ARG A 651 33.41 -11.49 -9.24
N PRO A 652 34.28 -11.13 -10.22
CA PRO A 652 34.60 -9.74 -10.51
C PRO A 652 33.34 -8.89 -10.74
N LEU A 653 33.40 -7.62 -10.34
CA LEU A 653 32.33 -6.67 -10.60
C LEU A 653 32.46 -6.16 -12.04
N ARG A 654 31.37 -6.23 -12.81
CA ARG A 654 31.38 -5.96 -14.25
C ARG A 654 30.51 -4.73 -14.56
N PRO A 655 31.07 -3.55 -14.84
CA PRO A 655 30.29 -2.40 -15.29
C PRO A 655 29.77 -2.60 -16.73
N PHE A 656 28.52 -2.23 -16.99
CA PHE A 656 27.95 -2.22 -18.34
C PHE A 656 28.50 -1.06 -19.19
N TYR A 657 28.78 -1.31 -20.48
CA TYR A 657 29.13 -0.28 -21.46
C TYR A 657 28.38 -0.44 -22.79
N HIS A 658 28.04 0.69 -23.40
CA HIS A 658 27.35 0.75 -24.69
C HIS A 658 28.25 0.44 -25.89
N SER A 659 29.58 0.44 -25.73
CA SER A 659 30.51 0.00 -26.75
C SER A 659 31.90 -0.26 -26.14
N VAL A 660 32.77 -0.89 -26.92
CA VAL A 660 34.19 -1.07 -26.58
C VAL A 660 34.89 0.28 -26.43
N GLU A 661 34.60 1.23 -27.31
CA GLU A 661 35.17 2.58 -27.27
C GLU A 661 34.76 3.32 -25.99
N ALA A 662 33.51 3.17 -25.55
CA ALA A 662 33.03 3.77 -24.30
C ALA A 662 33.73 3.16 -23.07
N ALA A 663 33.99 1.84 -23.07
CA ALA A 663 34.74 1.19 -22.01
C ALA A 663 36.17 1.72 -21.93
N HIS A 664 36.86 1.79 -23.08
CA HIS A 664 38.22 2.32 -23.16
C HIS A 664 38.31 3.81 -22.81
N ALA A 665 37.31 4.62 -23.17
CA ALA A 665 37.27 6.04 -22.85
C ALA A 665 37.26 6.30 -21.34
N GLU A 666 36.62 5.42 -20.56
CA GLU A 666 36.62 5.47 -19.10
C GLU A 666 37.82 4.70 -18.48
N GLY A 667 38.69 4.11 -19.29
CA GLY A 667 39.87 3.35 -18.85
C GLY A 667 39.58 1.92 -18.39
N PHE A 668 38.40 1.36 -18.69
CA PHE A 668 38.08 -0.03 -18.37
C PHE A 668 38.51 -0.97 -19.51
N THR A 669 39.36 -1.94 -19.21
CA THR A 669 39.91 -2.91 -20.20
C THR A 669 39.77 -4.37 -19.76
N ASP A 670 39.15 -4.65 -18.62
CA ASP A 670 38.96 -6.01 -18.09
C ASP A 670 37.73 -6.68 -18.75
N PHE A 671 37.84 -6.94 -20.07
CA PHE A 671 36.85 -7.71 -20.84
C PHE A 671 37.47 -8.36 -22.09
N GLY A 672 36.93 -9.53 -22.48
CA GLY A 672 37.32 -10.27 -23.68
C GLY A 672 36.30 -10.18 -24.83
N ALA A 673 36.57 -10.87 -25.94
CA ALA A 673 35.65 -10.92 -27.08
C ALA A 673 34.32 -11.62 -26.71
N GLU A 674 34.39 -12.58 -25.79
CA GLU A 674 33.27 -13.32 -25.20
C GLU A 674 32.35 -12.47 -24.32
N ASP A 675 32.81 -11.29 -23.89
CA ASP A 675 32.07 -10.35 -23.05
C ASP A 675 31.31 -9.29 -23.85
N ILE A 676 31.47 -9.30 -25.18
CA ILE A 676 30.83 -8.37 -26.10
C ILE A 676 29.59 -9.04 -26.70
N CYS A 677 28.45 -8.36 -26.61
CA CYS A 677 27.24 -8.82 -27.26
C CYS A 677 27.41 -8.74 -28.79
N PRO A 678 27.29 -9.85 -29.53
CA PRO A 678 27.51 -9.86 -30.98
C PRO A 678 26.43 -9.11 -31.76
N VAL A 679 25.28 -8.83 -31.13
CA VAL A 679 24.15 -8.12 -31.77
C VAL A 679 24.22 -6.61 -31.55
N SER A 680 24.51 -6.16 -30.32
CA SER A 680 24.50 -4.72 -30.01
C SER A 680 25.89 -4.09 -29.88
N GLY A 681 26.96 -4.88 -29.83
CA GLY A 681 28.31 -4.38 -29.54
C GLY A 681 28.52 -3.90 -28.09
N PHE A 682 27.54 -4.13 -27.21
CA PHE A 682 27.60 -3.72 -25.80
C PHE A 682 28.52 -4.66 -25.02
N VAL A 683 29.34 -4.11 -24.13
CA VAL A 683 30.20 -4.89 -23.22
C VAL A 683 29.41 -5.21 -21.96
N TYR A 684 29.41 -6.48 -21.56
CA TYR A 684 28.63 -6.99 -20.42
C TYR A 684 27.15 -6.62 -20.50
N ARG A 685 26.51 -6.85 -21.66
CA ARG A 685 25.09 -6.50 -21.87
C ARG A 685 24.16 -7.10 -20.82
N LEU A 686 24.39 -8.35 -20.45
CA LEU A 686 23.57 -9.12 -19.53
C LEU A 686 24.17 -9.19 -18.12
N ALA A 687 25.49 -9.32 -18.00
CA ALA A 687 26.20 -9.39 -16.72
C ALA A 687 26.45 -8.02 -16.06
N GLY A 688 26.38 -6.94 -16.84
CA GLY A 688 26.90 -5.64 -16.45
C GLY A 688 25.97 -4.88 -15.49
N PHE A 689 26.54 -4.32 -14.43
CA PHE A 689 25.84 -3.39 -13.55
C PHE A 689 25.50 -2.09 -14.29
N ARG A 690 24.29 -1.59 -14.07
CA ARG A 690 23.75 -0.38 -14.72
C ARG A 690 23.43 0.70 -13.69
N LEU A 691 23.30 1.94 -14.18
CA LEU A 691 22.82 3.10 -13.42
C LEU A 691 23.54 3.25 -12.06
N GLU A 692 22.79 3.33 -10.95
CA GLU A 692 23.35 3.53 -9.61
C GLU A 692 24.33 2.42 -9.19
N ALA A 693 24.02 1.16 -9.50
CA ALA A 693 24.93 0.04 -9.22
C ALA A 693 26.22 0.14 -10.04
N ARG A 694 26.14 0.65 -11.28
CA ARG A 694 27.32 0.90 -12.13
C ARG A 694 28.21 1.97 -11.50
N ASP A 695 27.65 3.10 -11.06
CA ASP A 695 28.43 4.18 -10.45
C ASP A 695 29.18 3.69 -9.20
N LEU A 696 28.51 2.93 -8.33
CA LEU A 696 29.15 2.34 -7.16
C LEU A 696 30.28 1.37 -7.53
N VAL A 697 30.08 0.53 -8.55
CA VAL A 697 31.11 -0.39 -9.06
C VAL A 697 32.31 0.38 -9.62
N LEU A 698 32.08 1.42 -10.42
CA LEU A 698 33.16 2.23 -10.98
C LEU A 698 33.99 2.92 -9.89
N ARG A 699 33.34 3.39 -8.81
CA ARG A 699 34.03 3.94 -7.62
C ARG A 699 34.84 2.88 -6.88
N MET A 700 34.28 1.69 -6.68
CA MET A 700 34.96 0.56 -6.02
C MET A 700 36.19 0.09 -6.81
N LEU A 701 36.15 0.19 -8.14
CA LEU A 701 37.23 -0.20 -9.05
C LEU A 701 38.15 0.95 -9.44
N GLU A 702 37.91 2.16 -8.94
CA GLU A 702 38.70 3.38 -9.23
C GLU A 702 38.82 3.70 -10.74
N ILE A 703 37.77 3.41 -11.50
CA ILE A 703 37.70 3.63 -12.95
C ILE A 703 37.35 5.09 -13.23
N ASP A 704 37.90 5.67 -14.30
CA ASP A 704 37.63 7.06 -14.75
C ASP A 704 37.95 8.11 -13.66
N GLY A 705 38.95 7.85 -12.83
CA GLY A 705 39.34 8.74 -11.73
C GLY A 705 38.30 8.88 -10.61
N ARG A 706 37.27 8.01 -10.57
CA ARG A 706 36.25 8.01 -9.53
C ARG A 706 36.83 7.51 -8.21
N LYS A 707 36.61 8.26 -7.13
CA LYS A 707 37.09 7.90 -5.80
C LYS A 707 36.16 6.88 -5.12
N PRO A 708 36.71 5.86 -4.43
CA PRO A 708 35.92 4.96 -3.60
C PRO A 708 35.17 5.72 -2.50
N ASP A 709 33.98 5.24 -2.12
CA ASP A 709 33.32 5.73 -0.91
C ASP A 709 34.11 5.20 0.31
N PRO A 710 34.62 6.07 1.20
CA PRO A 710 35.48 5.64 2.30
C PRO A 710 34.77 4.70 3.29
N ARG A 711 33.43 4.68 3.30
CA ARG A 711 32.63 3.80 4.16
C ARG A 711 32.55 2.37 3.63
N VAL A 712 32.93 2.13 2.37
CA VAL A 712 32.73 0.85 1.71
C VAL A 712 34.06 0.15 1.44
N ALA A 713 34.13 -1.14 1.77
CA ALA A 713 35.24 -2.03 1.46
C ALA A 713 34.79 -3.16 0.53
N LEU A 714 35.69 -3.65 -0.33
CA LEU A 714 35.46 -4.78 -1.23
C LEU A 714 36.39 -5.93 -0.84
N HIS A 715 35.84 -7.12 -0.59
CA HIS A 715 36.61 -8.33 -0.36
C HIS A 715 36.17 -9.44 -1.31
N ARG A 716 37.09 -9.85 -2.19
CA ARG A 716 36.86 -10.95 -3.13
C ARG A 716 37.18 -12.28 -2.46
N ILE A 717 36.17 -13.13 -2.32
CA ILE A 717 36.32 -14.47 -1.76
C ILE A 717 37.12 -15.34 -2.74
N THR A 718 38.32 -15.77 -2.34
CA THR A 718 39.24 -16.53 -3.22
C THR A 718 39.12 -18.05 -3.10
N GLY A 719 38.36 -18.55 -2.14
CA GLY A 719 38.14 -19.99 -1.93
C GLY A 719 37.04 -20.28 -0.92
N ASP A 720 36.71 -21.56 -0.74
CA ASP A 720 35.66 -21.93 0.21
C ASP A 720 36.06 -21.66 1.66
N ASP A 721 37.34 -21.71 2.04
CA ASP A 721 37.85 -21.44 3.40
C ASP A 721 38.55 -20.08 3.55
N ASP A 722 37.97 -19.01 2.99
CA ASP A 722 38.53 -17.66 3.09
C ASP A 722 38.41 -17.08 4.52
N ALA A 723 39.50 -17.16 5.29
CA ALA A 723 39.53 -16.70 6.68
C ALA A 723 39.26 -15.18 6.85
N ALA A 724 39.64 -14.36 5.86
CA ALA A 724 39.40 -12.92 5.92
C ALA A 724 37.92 -12.60 5.69
N ALA A 725 37.28 -13.28 4.72
CA ALA A 725 35.84 -13.20 4.54
C ALA A 725 35.08 -13.65 5.80
N ARG A 726 35.53 -14.73 6.46
CA ARG A 726 34.93 -15.20 7.73
C ARG A 726 35.04 -14.14 8.83
N ALA A 727 36.22 -13.55 9.00
CA ALA A 727 36.44 -12.48 9.97
C ALA A 727 35.53 -11.27 9.73
N HIS A 728 35.34 -10.86 8.46
CA HIS A 728 34.40 -9.78 8.13
C HIS A 728 32.96 -10.11 8.49
N ILE A 729 32.53 -11.36 8.33
CA ILE A 729 31.18 -11.81 8.71
C ILE A 729 31.06 -11.82 10.24
N GLU A 730 32.04 -12.36 10.97
CA GLU A 730 32.02 -12.45 12.44
C GLU A 730 32.03 -11.07 13.12
N ASP A 731 32.80 -10.12 12.58
CA ASP A 731 32.95 -8.75 13.12
C ASP A 731 31.78 -7.80 12.78
N ALA A 732 30.91 -8.17 11.85
CA ALA A 732 29.78 -7.32 11.48
C ALA A 732 28.72 -7.23 12.61
N ASP A 733 28.12 -6.06 12.82
CA ASP A 733 26.92 -5.95 13.66
C ASP A 733 25.68 -6.49 12.94
N LEU A 734 25.69 -6.48 11.60
CA LEU A 734 24.62 -6.97 10.75
C LEU A 734 25.17 -7.61 9.47
N VAL A 735 24.58 -8.73 9.05
CA VAL A 735 24.93 -9.43 7.82
C VAL A 735 23.73 -9.42 6.88
N ILE A 736 23.92 -8.99 5.63
CA ILE A 736 22.87 -8.94 4.62
C ILE A 736 23.20 -9.92 3.49
N ALA A 737 22.36 -10.94 3.33
CA ALA A 737 22.51 -11.97 2.32
C ALA A 737 21.77 -11.60 1.02
N ALA A 738 22.51 -11.43 -0.06
CA ALA A 738 22.04 -11.12 -1.41
C ALA A 738 22.34 -12.27 -2.38
N LEU A 739 21.85 -13.47 -2.04
CA LEU A 739 22.18 -14.75 -2.68
C LEU A 739 21.37 -15.07 -3.95
N GLY A 740 20.55 -14.12 -4.41
CA GLY A 740 19.71 -14.26 -5.59
C GLY A 740 18.37 -14.94 -5.30
N TYR A 741 17.44 -14.80 -6.25
CA TYR A 741 16.06 -15.27 -6.14
C TYR A 741 15.90 -16.69 -6.72
N ARG A 742 14.92 -17.43 -6.22
CA ARG A 742 14.41 -18.69 -6.76
C ARG A 742 12.98 -18.51 -7.25
N PRO A 743 12.56 -19.20 -8.31
CA PRO A 743 11.20 -19.12 -8.78
C PRO A 743 10.26 -19.68 -7.71
N ILE A 744 9.09 -19.06 -7.52
CA ILE A 744 8.04 -19.64 -6.67
C ILE A 744 7.42 -20.80 -7.46
N GLY A 745 7.90 -22.01 -7.21
CA GLY A 745 7.41 -23.21 -7.90
C GLY A 745 5.94 -23.52 -7.58
N MET A 746 5.32 -24.28 -8.48
CA MET A 746 4.03 -24.92 -8.26
C MET A 746 4.19 -26.42 -8.54
N PRO A 747 3.57 -27.32 -7.77
CA PRO A 747 3.60 -28.75 -8.04
C PRO A 747 3.17 -29.07 -9.48
N ILE A 748 4.04 -29.78 -10.21
CA ILE A 748 3.76 -30.30 -11.54
C ILE A 748 3.69 -31.83 -11.45
N VAL A 749 2.58 -32.40 -11.91
CA VAL A 749 2.30 -33.83 -11.77
C VAL A 749 2.10 -34.46 -13.14
N GLY A 750 2.73 -35.61 -13.36
CA GLY A 750 2.61 -36.44 -14.55
C GLY A 750 1.24 -37.12 -14.68
N GLN A 751 1.01 -37.76 -15.82
CA GLN A 751 -0.25 -38.45 -16.11
C GLN A 751 -0.50 -39.64 -15.17
N ASP A 752 0.57 -40.28 -14.71
CA ASP A 752 0.58 -41.38 -13.74
C ASP A 752 0.38 -40.92 -12.29
N GLY A 753 0.31 -39.61 -12.04
CA GLY A 753 0.20 -39.04 -10.71
C GLY A 753 1.54 -38.84 -9.99
N ALA A 754 2.68 -39.14 -10.63
CA ALA A 754 4.00 -38.89 -10.06
C ALA A 754 4.37 -37.40 -10.20
N ALA A 755 5.08 -36.85 -9.21
CA ALA A 755 5.63 -35.49 -9.31
C ALA A 755 6.73 -35.44 -10.38
N ILE A 756 6.72 -34.40 -11.23
CA ILE A 756 7.78 -34.13 -12.19
C ILE A 756 8.79 -33.19 -11.51
N ALA A 757 9.99 -33.68 -11.23
CA ALA A 757 11.08 -32.87 -10.72
C ALA A 757 11.52 -31.86 -11.79
N LEU A 758 11.62 -30.58 -11.41
CA LEU A 758 12.01 -29.50 -12.31
C LEU A 758 13.49 -29.18 -12.14
N ALA A 759 14.15 -28.70 -13.19
CA ALA A 759 15.55 -28.25 -13.07
C ALA A 759 15.76 -27.17 -11.98
N ALA A 760 14.73 -26.37 -11.71
CA ALA A 760 14.75 -25.35 -10.67
C ALA A 760 14.87 -25.92 -9.25
N ASP A 761 14.42 -27.16 -9.01
CA ASP A 761 14.48 -27.82 -7.71
C ASP A 761 15.94 -28.08 -7.28
N ASP A 762 16.82 -28.34 -8.25
CA ASP A 762 18.28 -28.46 -8.06
C ASP A 762 19.02 -27.14 -8.30
N GLY A 763 18.30 -26.02 -8.33
CA GLY A 763 18.87 -24.68 -8.47
C GLY A 763 19.43 -24.33 -9.85
N LYS A 764 19.15 -25.13 -10.88
CA LYS A 764 19.40 -24.81 -12.30
C LYS A 764 18.30 -23.85 -12.83
N PRO A 765 18.46 -23.24 -14.02
CA PRO A 765 17.38 -22.48 -14.66
C PRO A 765 16.10 -23.30 -14.82
N MET A 766 14.93 -22.70 -14.54
CA MET A 766 13.62 -23.35 -14.67
C MET A 766 13.23 -23.57 -16.13
N VAL A 767 13.70 -22.69 -17.01
CA VAL A 767 13.35 -22.71 -18.43
C VAL A 767 14.56 -22.86 -19.33
N ASP A 768 14.31 -23.40 -20.52
CA ASP A 768 15.26 -23.37 -21.62
C ASP A 768 15.29 -22.01 -22.35
N ARG A 769 16.05 -21.96 -23.44
CA ARG A 769 16.21 -20.81 -24.33
C ARG A 769 14.93 -20.39 -25.09
N HIS A 770 13.84 -21.14 -24.96
CA HIS A 770 12.52 -20.87 -25.55
C HIS A 770 11.44 -20.62 -24.49
N CYS A 771 11.84 -20.40 -23.23
CA CYS A 771 10.97 -20.24 -22.08
C CYS A 771 10.12 -21.47 -21.74
N ARG A 772 10.48 -22.66 -22.24
CA ARG A 772 9.79 -23.90 -21.90
C ARG A 772 10.33 -24.41 -20.57
N ILE A 773 9.45 -24.78 -19.64
CA ILE A 773 9.87 -25.37 -18.36
C ILE A 773 10.53 -26.71 -18.65
N VAL A 774 11.66 -26.99 -18.00
CA VAL A 774 12.43 -28.22 -18.17
C VAL A 774 12.42 -29.08 -16.90
N ASP A 775 12.45 -30.40 -17.08
CA ASP A 775 12.63 -31.37 -15.99
C ASP A 775 14.08 -31.36 -15.43
N ALA A 776 14.34 -32.15 -14.40
CA ALA A 776 15.64 -32.23 -13.73
C ALA A 776 16.81 -32.61 -14.69
N GLU A 777 16.52 -33.38 -15.73
CA GLU A 777 17.42 -33.79 -16.81
C GLU A 777 17.61 -32.70 -17.88
N GLY A 778 16.80 -31.64 -17.85
CA GLY A 778 16.87 -30.51 -18.77
C GLY A 778 16.06 -30.68 -20.05
N ALA A 779 15.15 -31.66 -20.12
CA ALA A 779 14.25 -31.85 -21.24
C ALA A 779 12.98 -30.97 -21.09
N PRO A 780 12.50 -30.32 -22.16
CA PRO A 780 11.34 -29.44 -22.10
C PRO A 780 10.03 -30.22 -21.89
N ILE A 781 9.22 -29.76 -20.94
CA ILE A 781 7.91 -30.33 -20.62
C ILE A 781 6.87 -29.68 -21.54
N ALA A 782 6.23 -30.49 -22.37
CA ALA A 782 5.27 -30.01 -23.38
C ALA A 782 4.09 -29.23 -22.76
N GLY A 783 3.83 -28.03 -23.28
CA GLY A 783 2.73 -27.16 -22.85
C GLY A 783 3.02 -26.35 -21.58
N LEU A 784 4.22 -26.44 -20.99
CA LEU A 784 4.62 -25.64 -19.83
C LEU A 784 5.66 -24.58 -20.21
N TYR A 785 5.40 -23.34 -19.79
CA TYR A 785 6.28 -22.20 -20.00
C TYR A 785 6.54 -21.46 -18.69
N GLY A 786 7.67 -20.77 -18.58
CA GLY A 786 8.05 -20.01 -17.40
C GLY A 786 8.50 -18.59 -17.74
N LEU A 787 8.16 -17.63 -16.88
CA LEU A 787 8.48 -16.20 -17.03
C LEU A 787 8.87 -15.56 -15.69
N GLY A 788 9.74 -14.55 -15.76
CA GLY A 788 9.99 -13.62 -14.66
C GLY A 788 11.28 -13.82 -13.89
N LEU A 789 11.43 -12.99 -12.84
CA LEU A 789 12.60 -12.94 -11.96
C LEU A 789 12.80 -14.32 -11.33
N ALA A 790 13.90 -15.00 -11.67
CA ALA A 790 14.26 -16.37 -11.29
C ALA A 790 13.79 -17.53 -12.18
N ALA A 791 13.07 -17.28 -13.29
CA ALA A 791 12.82 -18.34 -14.29
C ALA A 791 14.13 -18.84 -14.94
N GLY A 792 15.18 -18.00 -14.95
CA GLY A 792 16.50 -18.38 -15.42
C GLY A 792 16.70 -18.32 -16.93
N PHE A 793 15.82 -17.60 -17.64
CA PHE A 793 15.96 -17.38 -19.08
C PHE A 793 17.29 -16.70 -19.41
N VAL A 794 17.91 -17.17 -20.50
CA VAL A 794 19.14 -16.60 -21.07
C VAL A 794 18.86 -16.20 -22.53
N PRO A 795 18.90 -14.90 -22.86
CA PRO A 795 18.77 -14.40 -24.23
C PRO A 795 19.77 -15.01 -25.18
N TRP A 796 19.36 -15.25 -26.43
CA TRP A 796 20.22 -15.79 -27.48
C TRP A 796 19.72 -15.38 -28.87
N GLY A 797 20.54 -15.63 -29.90
CA GLY A 797 20.18 -15.35 -31.29
C GLY A 797 19.86 -13.86 -31.52
N PRO A 798 18.68 -13.51 -32.07
CA PRO A 798 18.31 -12.12 -32.37
C PRO A 798 18.18 -11.24 -31.11
N LEU A 799 17.95 -11.84 -29.93
CA LEU A 799 17.91 -11.09 -28.66
C LEU A 799 19.30 -10.62 -28.21
N GLY A 800 20.35 -11.24 -28.75
CA GLY A 800 21.73 -11.01 -28.39
C GLY A 800 22.07 -11.45 -26.96
N GLY A 801 23.35 -11.36 -26.63
CA GLY A 801 23.91 -11.69 -25.32
C GLY A 801 25.37 -12.09 -25.48
N GLU A 802 26.21 -11.66 -24.55
CA GLU A 802 27.62 -12.08 -24.50
C GLU A 802 27.73 -13.57 -24.15
N SER A 803 28.66 -14.30 -24.78
CA SER A 803 28.79 -15.76 -24.63
C SER A 803 29.37 -16.17 -23.27
N SER A 804 30.05 -15.26 -22.59
CA SER A 804 30.55 -15.44 -21.23
C SER A 804 29.46 -15.38 -20.16
N PHE A 805 28.22 -15.00 -20.53
CA PHE A 805 27.12 -14.89 -19.58
C PHE A 805 26.66 -16.26 -19.08
N SER A 806 26.88 -16.51 -17.79
CA SER A 806 26.47 -17.74 -17.07
C SER A 806 25.42 -17.45 -15.99
N GLY A 807 24.67 -16.36 -16.15
CA GLY A 807 23.67 -15.87 -15.19
C GLY A 807 22.23 -16.03 -15.68
N GLN A 808 21.34 -15.21 -15.12
CA GLN A 808 19.92 -15.14 -15.50
C GLN A 808 19.60 -13.70 -15.93
N ALA A 809 18.93 -13.51 -17.06
CA ALA A 809 18.54 -12.17 -17.50
C ALA A 809 17.27 -11.72 -16.80
N ASN A 810 17.29 -10.53 -16.19
CA ASN A 810 16.24 -10.09 -15.26
C ASN A 810 15.66 -8.70 -15.61
N GLY A 811 15.63 -8.33 -16.89
CA GLY A 811 15.11 -7.02 -17.32
C GLY A 811 13.61 -7.05 -17.65
N LEU A 812 12.81 -6.17 -17.02
CA LEU A 812 11.37 -6.06 -17.31
C LEU A 812 11.09 -5.81 -18.80
N TRP A 813 11.89 -4.96 -19.43
CA TRP A 813 11.77 -4.65 -20.86
C TRP A 813 11.88 -5.89 -21.74
N LEU A 814 12.83 -6.78 -21.43
CA LEU A 814 13.04 -8.01 -22.18
C LEU A 814 11.78 -8.89 -22.14
N TRP A 815 11.13 -8.96 -20.98
CA TRP A 815 9.87 -9.68 -20.82
C TRP A 815 8.73 -9.03 -21.61
N GLN A 816 8.56 -7.71 -21.49
CA GLN A 816 7.43 -6.95 -22.08
C GLN A 816 7.54 -6.71 -23.59
N ASN A 817 8.66 -7.12 -24.20
CA ASN A 817 8.89 -7.02 -25.63
C ASN A 817 9.08 -8.42 -26.21
N ASP A 818 10.31 -8.91 -26.21
CA ASP A 818 10.64 -10.05 -27.05
C ASP A 818 10.31 -11.39 -26.41
N VAL A 819 10.46 -11.52 -25.09
CA VAL A 819 10.29 -12.82 -24.44
C VAL A 819 8.82 -13.16 -24.22
N GLY A 820 8.00 -12.18 -23.84
CA GLY A 820 6.55 -12.34 -23.83
C GLY A 820 6.02 -12.73 -25.21
N LEU A 821 6.52 -12.07 -26.28
CA LEU A 821 6.12 -12.35 -27.65
C LEU A 821 6.51 -13.78 -28.07
N MET A 822 7.69 -14.25 -27.69
CA MET A 822 8.15 -15.61 -27.96
C MET A 822 7.19 -16.67 -27.43
N ILE A 823 6.57 -16.45 -26.27
CA ILE A 823 5.55 -17.36 -25.72
C ILE A 823 4.24 -17.20 -26.47
N VAL A 824 3.81 -15.96 -26.75
CA VAL A 824 2.60 -15.66 -27.55
C VAL A 824 2.65 -16.40 -28.89
N GLU A 825 3.77 -16.35 -29.61
CA GLU A 825 3.95 -17.01 -30.89
C GLU A 825 3.89 -18.53 -30.80
N GLN A 826 4.35 -19.12 -29.69
CA GLN A 826 4.32 -20.55 -29.44
C GLN A 826 2.92 -21.07 -29.06
N VAL A 827 2.10 -20.26 -28.37
CA VAL A 827 0.76 -20.68 -27.93
C VAL A 827 -0.37 -20.30 -28.90
N LEU A 828 -0.19 -19.29 -29.76
CA LEU A 828 -1.19 -18.91 -30.77
C LEU A 828 -1.24 -19.90 -31.94
N PRO A 829 -2.44 -20.31 -32.40
CA PRO A 829 -2.59 -21.20 -33.56
C PRO A 829 -2.03 -20.61 -34.86
N SER A 830 -1.52 -21.49 -35.73
CA SER A 830 -0.75 -21.18 -36.94
C SER A 830 -1.39 -20.22 -37.95
N ARG A 831 -2.70 -19.95 -37.88
CA ARG A 831 -3.39 -19.00 -38.78
C ARG A 831 -3.08 -17.53 -38.49
N ALA A 832 -2.61 -17.18 -37.29
CA ALA A 832 -2.26 -15.80 -36.94
C ALA A 832 -0.83 -15.40 -37.33
N ARG A 833 0.10 -16.36 -37.50
CA ARG A 833 1.50 -16.09 -37.90
C ARG A 833 1.66 -15.55 -39.33
N ALA A 834 0.63 -15.63 -40.17
CA ALA A 834 0.66 -15.15 -41.55
C ALA A 834 0.24 -13.67 -41.71
N ALA A 835 -0.19 -13.01 -40.62
CA ALA A 835 -0.66 -11.62 -40.63
C ALA A 835 0.19 -10.67 -39.77
N ALA A 836 1.34 -11.12 -39.25
CA ALA A 836 2.28 -10.33 -38.46
C ALA A 836 3.57 -10.04 -39.23
#